data_AF-A0A7K7ATW8-F1
#
_entry.id   AF-A0A7K7ATW8-F1
#
_cell.length_a   1.000
_cell.length_b   1.000
_cell.length_c   1.000
_cell.angle_alpha   90.00
_cell.angle_beta   90.00
_cell.angle_gamma   90.00
#
_symmetry.space_group_name_H-M   'P 1'
#
loop_
_entity.id
_entity.type
_entity.pdbx_description
1 polymer ?
#
loop_
_entity_poly.entity_id
_entity_poly.type
_entity_poly.pdbx_seq_one_letter_code
_entity_poly.pdbx_strand_id
1 'polypeptide(L)'
;QAVASLPEEMRPGPDLYGFPWEIVICAGVVGIFAVFLFLYRSYQSVSIQATYGYVDRREKQLANKIAELVEDKCKMLEKLSLCKKEFEDLELSLNDENIVKDSTDASSLEETHEKLNKSNLELKQEIENLEEELEEEKFKHSENDELVAEIQKKVEALENEAKSIQSQIAETKSTLKVFEINTERLKTSAQDAAEENCHLQESEKQLLQEAEGWGERFTELNEQTKMSESSKADMEEVLKNKESQIKSLTQYLLKMKDWSSAVREDDNTEDNHWDTDIKGEAENGEHLDDQQKRTIKKLIYAAKLNACLKTLETEREQVYSKLSDENKAKGELTERIESLQSEQASLQSENERLDSEVQKLQQKLKVMTELYQENEMKLHRKLTVEERERLQKEEKLSKVDEKISHAAEELNSYRQRAKDLEEELERTIRSYQHQITSHEKKAHDNWLTARAAERHLSDIRKENAHNRQKLTETEFKLDLLEKDPYALDVPVRPFGREHSPYGPSPMGRPSSETRAFLSPPTLLEGPLRLSPMLPGGGGGRGSRGPGTTVMYEGSNERGELSSDRLSDAHRPPSDTGSLSPPWDRERRIVLPLPGEPYTDSVVPPPPPRRQDRFLPNPPNSGRLSGPAELRTYNMQSFDKPGG
;
A
#
# COMPACT_ATOMS: atom_id res chain seq x y z
N GLN A 1 -5.33 24.85 -0.97
CA GLN A 1 -6.21 26.06 -0.99
C GLN A 1 -5.42 27.36 -0.73
N ALA A 2 -4.20 27.50 -1.29
CA ALA A 2 -3.30 28.64 -0.99
C ALA A 2 -3.01 29.56 -2.21
N VAL A 3 -3.57 29.24 -3.38
CA VAL A 3 -3.34 29.98 -4.65
C VAL A 3 -4.41 31.08 -4.88
N ALA A 4 -5.50 31.06 -4.10
CA ALA A 4 -6.65 31.93 -4.30
C ALA A 4 -6.51 33.36 -3.73
N SER A 5 -5.41 33.67 -3.02
CA SER A 5 -5.26 34.89 -2.21
C SER A 5 -4.14 35.84 -2.70
N LEU A 6 -3.76 35.77 -3.98
CA LEU A 6 -2.76 36.66 -4.59
C LEU A 6 -3.40 37.71 -5.52
N PRO A 7 -2.83 38.93 -5.61
CA PRO A 7 -3.35 40.01 -6.47
C PRO A 7 -3.40 39.64 -7.96
N GLU A 8 -4.32 40.28 -8.67
CA GLU A 8 -4.71 39.93 -10.04
C GLU A 8 -3.58 40.11 -11.08
N GLU A 9 -2.59 40.98 -10.80
CA GLU A 9 -1.38 41.17 -11.62
C GLU A 9 -0.31 40.06 -11.45
N MET A 10 -0.41 39.19 -10.44
CA MET A 10 0.55 38.11 -10.19
C MET A 10 0.04 36.72 -10.56
N ARG A 11 -1.12 36.61 -11.21
CA ARG A 11 -1.55 35.36 -11.84
C ARG A 11 -0.80 35.18 -13.16
N PRO A 12 -0.07 34.07 -13.38
CA PRO A 12 0.44 33.75 -14.70
C PRO A 12 -0.74 33.65 -15.67
N GLY A 13 -0.68 34.38 -16.78
CA GLY A 13 -1.62 34.20 -17.88
C GLY A 13 -1.54 32.77 -18.45
N PRO A 14 -2.59 32.27 -19.11
CA PRO A 14 -2.62 30.92 -19.66
C PRO A 14 -1.56 30.65 -20.74
N ASP A 15 -1.00 31.71 -21.34
CA ASP A 15 0.01 31.63 -22.39
C ASP A 15 1.19 32.57 -22.13
N LEU A 16 2.40 32.12 -22.48
CA LEU A 16 3.58 32.98 -22.56
C LEU A 16 3.82 33.33 -24.04
N TYR A 17 3.68 34.61 -24.42
CA TYR A 17 3.78 35.05 -25.83
C TYR A 17 2.86 34.29 -26.82
N GLY A 18 1.71 33.79 -26.37
CA GLY A 18 0.74 33.09 -27.21
C GLY A 18 1.02 31.61 -27.44
N PHE A 19 1.92 31.00 -26.66
CA PHE A 19 2.10 29.55 -26.60
C PHE A 19 1.67 28.98 -25.24
N PRO A 20 0.95 27.83 -25.21
CA PRO A 20 0.52 27.20 -23.98
C PRO A 20 1.71 26.69 -23.17
N TRP A 21 1.62 26.81 -21.85
CA TRP A 21 2.70 26.49 -20.90
C TRP A 21 3.30 25.08 -21.07
N GLU A 22 2.51 24.10 -21.48
CA GLU A 22 2.95 22.72 -21.75
C GLU A 22 4.07 22.66 -22.80
N ILE A 23 3.97 23.48 -23.85
CA ILE A 23 4.99 23.57 -24.91
C ILE A 23 6.24 24.28 -24.39
N VAL A 24 6.08 25.33 -23.58
CA VAL A 24 7.19 26.08 -22.97
C VAL A 24 7.98 25.19 -22.00
N ILE A 25 7.29 24.39 -21.18
CA ILE A 25 7.89 23.43 -20.25
C ILE A 25 8.60 22.31 -21.03
N CYS A 26 7.95 21.72 -22.04
CA CYS A 26 8.58 20.71 -22.90
C CYS A 26 9.86 21.24 -23.58
N ALA A 27 9.80 22.45 -24.16
CA ALA A 27 10.96 23.08 -24.80
C ALA A 27 12.08 23.38 -23.78
N GLY A 28 11.75 23.81 -22.57
CA GLY A 28 12.71 24.01 -21.48
C GLY A 28 13.41 22.72 -21.06
N VAL A 29 12.65 21.62 -20.86
CA VAL A 29 13.21 20.31 -20.51
C VAL A 29 14.12 19.76 -21.61
N VAL A 30 13.71 19.87 -22.88
CA VAL A 30 14.52 19.46 -24.04
C VAL A 30 15.81 20.31 -24.14
N GLY A 31 15.72 21.62 -23.92
CA GLY A 31 16.87 22.51 -23.88
C GLY A 31 17.87 22.16 -22.77
N ILE A 32 17.38 21.87 -21.56
CA ILE A 32 18.21 21.41 -20.44
C ILE A 32 18.91 20.08 -20.77
N PHE A 33 18.18 19.10 -21.35
CA PHE A 33 18.77 17.84 -21.79
C PHE A 33 19.85 18.02 -22.86
N ALA A 34 19.65 18.93 -23.83
CA ALA A 34 20.64 19.25 -24.85
C ALA A 34 21.92 19.85 -24.23
N VAL A 35 21.80 20.73 -23.23
CA VAL A 35 22.94 21.28 -22.48
C VAL A 35 23.67 20.18 -21.71
N PHE A 36 22.97 19.29 -21.01
CA PHE A 36 23.61 18.16 -20.31
C PHE A 36 24.36 17.22 -21.27
N LEU A 37 23.78 16.91 -22.44
CA LEU A 37 24.45 16.09 -23.46
C LEU A 37 25.68 16.78 -24.07
N PHE A 38 25.64 18.10 -24.25
CA PHE A 38 26.79 18.88 -24.71
C PHE A 38 27.91 18.91 -23.65
N LEU A 39 27.56 19.16 -22.39
CA LEU A 39 28.50 19.12 -21.27
C LEU A 39 29.13 17.74 -21.12
N TYR A 40 28.34 16.66 -21.17
CA TYR A 40 28.83 15.28 -21.11
C TYR A 40 29.79 14.95 -22.25
N ARG A 41 29.47 15.36 -23.49
CA ARG A 41 30.39 15.22 -24.63
C ARG A 41 31.68 16.02 -24.43
N SER A 42 31.59 17.27 -23.98
CA SER A 42 32.78 18.10 -23.74
C SER A 42 33.69 17.52 -22.66
N TYR A 43 33.11 16.97 -21.59
CA TYR A 43 33.82 16.26 -20.53
C TYR A 43 34.49 14.97 -21.04
N GLN A 44 33.79 14.16 -21.85
CA GLN A 44 34.39 12.99 -22.51
C GLN A 44 35.54 13.37 -23.44
N SER A 45 35.40 14.38 -24.29
CA SER A 45 36.49 14.81 -25.19
C SER A 45 37.73 15.28 -24.43
N VAL A 46 37.55 16.06 -23.35
CA VAL A 46 38.67 16.52 -22.50
C VAL A 46 39.32 15.35 -21.77
N SER A 47 38.55 14.41 -21.21
CA SER A 47 39.12 13.25 -20.51
C SER A 47 39.85 12.29 -21.46
N ILE A 48 39.31 12.03 -22.65
CA ILE A 48 39.95 11.20 -23.69
C ILE A 48 41.25 11.84 -24.18
N GLN A 49 41.28 13.15 -24.44
CA GLN A 49 42.50 13.81 -24.92
C GLN A 49 43.57 13.93 -23.83
N ALA A 50 43.19 14.16 -22.56
CA ALA A 50 44.11 14.14 -21.43
C ALA A 50 44.72 12.75 -21.19
N THR A 51 43.91 11.69 -21.28
CA THR A 51 44.38 10.31 -21.11
C THR A 51 45.29 9.86 -22.26
N TYR A 52 44.92 10.10 -23.52
CA TYR A 52 45.79 9.79 -24.66
C TYR A 52 47.12 10.56 -24.62
N GLY A 53 47.11 11.86 -24.29
CA GLY A 53 48.34 12.65 -24.17
C GLY A 53 49.25 12.20 -23.02
N TYR A 54 48.68 11.73 -21.91
CA TYR A 54 49.43 11.16 -20.79
C TYR A 54 50.04 9.79 -21.13
N VAL A 55 49.28 8.92 -21.82
CA VAL A 55 49.76 7.60 -22.27
C VAL A 55 50.88 7.75 -23.31
N ASP A 56 50.69 8.56 -24.37
CA ASP A 56 51.71 8.79 -25.40
C ASP A 56 53.00 9.43 -24.83
N ARG A 57 52.89 10.35 -23.88
CA ARG A 57 54.07 10.89 -23.16
C ARG A 57 54.79 9.80 -22.36
N ARG A 58 54.06 8.92 -21.67
CA ARG A 58 54.63 7.82 -20.87
C ARG A 58 55.26 6.74 -21.76
N GLU A 59 54.66 6.46 -22.92
CA GLU A 59 55.21 5.54 -23.91
C GLU A 59 56.50 6.07 -24.54
N LYS A 60 56.55 7.36 -24.91
CA LYS A 60 57.78 8.02 -25.39
C LYS A 60 58.89 8.06 -24.33
N GLN A 61 58.55 8.30 -23.07
CA GLN A 61 59.51 8.21 -21.95
C GLN A 61 60.06 6.79 -21.77
N LEU A 62 59.20 5.76 -21.89
CA LEU A 62 59.64 4.36 -21.80
C LEU A 62 60.47 3.94 -23.02
N ALA A 63 60.13 4.40 -24.23
CA ALA A 63 60.91 4.16 -25.44
C ALA A 63 62.32 4.75 -25.35
N ASN A 64 62.44 5.99 -24.85
CA ASN A 64 63.75 6.62 -24.65
C ASN A 64 64.61 5.87 -23.61
N LYS A 65 64.02 5.49 -22.47
CA LYS A 65 64.74 4.67 -21.45
C LYS A 65 65.18 3.31 -21.98
N ILE A 66 64.37 2.68 -22.85
CA ILE A 66 64.73 1.42 -23.51
C ILE A 66 65.87 1.64 -24.52
N ALA A 67 65.85 2.73 -25.29
CA ALA A 67 66.92 3.07 -26.21
C ALA A 67 68.25 3.34 -25.48
N GLU A 68 68.23 4.10 -24.38
CA GLU A 68 69.37 4.37 -23.51
C GLU A 68 69.97 3.06 -22.93
N LEU A 69 69.13 2.20 -22.34
CA LEU A 69 69.54 0.88 -21.85
C LEU A 69 70.06 -0.06 -22.94
N VAL A 70 69.56 0.04 -24.17
CA VAL A 70 70.07 -0.75 -25.32
C VAL A 70 71.42 -0.21 -25.75
N GLU A 71 71.60 1.11 -25.84
CA GLU A 71 72.87 1.71 -26.25
C GLU A 71 73.97 1.47 -25.22
N ASP A 72 73.65 1.52 -23.92
CA ASP A 72 74.60 1.18 -22.86
C ASP A 72 74.93 -0.32 -22.83
N LYS A 73 73.97 -1.20 -23.11
CA LYS A 73 74.26 -2.63 -23.34
C LYS A 73 75.14 -2.85 -24.57
N CYS A 74 74.95 -2.09 -25.64
CA CYS A 74 75.84 -2.12 -26.82
C CYS A 74 77.26 -1.62 -26.48
N LYS A 75 77.40 -0.51 -25.74
CA LYS A 75 78.72 -0.01 -25.28
C LYS A 75 79.42 -1.00 -24.35
N MET A 76 78.68 -1.67 -23.46
CA MET A 76 79.23 -2.71 -22.59
C MET A 76 79.61 -3.98 -23.35
N LEU A 77 78.82 -4.39 -24.35
CA LEU A 77 79.17 -5.49 -25.25
C LEU A 77 80.38 -5.16 -26.14
N GLU A 78 80.50 -3.92 -26.61
CA GLU A 78 81.65 -3.46 -27.38
C GLU A 78 82.92 -3.47 -26.53
N LYS A 79 82.88 -2.90 -25.31
CA LYS A 79 83.96 -3.01 -24.31
C LYS A 79 84.31 -4.46 -23.97
N LEU A 80 83.32 -5.33 -23.78
CA LEU A 80 83.53 -6.75 -23.51
C LEU A 80 84.15 -7.47 -24.73
N SER A 81 83.77 -7.09 -25.95
CA SER A 81 84.39 -7.60 -27.18
C SER A 81 85.82 -7.10 -27.38
N LEU A 82 86.12 -5.88 -26.92
CA LEU A 82 87.45 -5.28 -26.99
C LEU A 82 88.37 -5.93 -25.94
N CYS A 83 87.91 -6.03 -24.69
CA CYS A 83 88.58 -6.78 -23.63
C CYS A 83 88.75 -8.26 -23.98
N LYS A 84 87.80 -8.87 -24.69
CA LYS A 84 87.93 -10.23 -25.20
C LYS A 84 88.98 -10.34 -26.31
N LYS A 85 89.07 -9.37 -27.23
CA LYS A 85 90.14 -9.31 -28.23
C LYS A 85 91.51 -9.10 -27.58
N GLU A 86 91.60 -8.23 -26.58
CA GLU A 86 92.82 -8.07 -25.78
C GLU A 86 93.19 -9.38 -25.07
N PHE A 87 92.22 -10.16 -24.60
CA PHE A 87 92.46 -11.50 -24.05
C PHE A 87 92.92 -12.51 -25.11
N GLU A 88 92.29 -12.54 -26.29
CA GLU A 88 92.68 -13.42 -27.41
C GLU A 88 94.05 -13.02 -28.00
N ASP A 89 94.37 -11.73 -28.09
CA ASP A 89 95.69 -11.21 -28.50
C ASP A 89 96.75 -11.51 -27.42
N LEU A 90 96.42 -11.40 -26.12
CA LEU A 90 97.31 -11.81 -25.03
C LEU A 90 97.53 -13.32 -25.03
N GLU A 91 96.49 -14.13 -25.24
CA GLU A 91 96.56 -15.59 -25.31
C GLU A 91 97.34 -16.06 -26.56
N LEU A 92 97.25 -15.34 -27.68
CA LEU A 92 98.14 -15.53 -28.84
C LEU A 92 99.59 -15.12 -28.52
N SER A 93 99.79 -13.99 -27.83
CA SER A 93 101.14 -13.54 -27.41
C SER A 93 101.81 -14.45 -26.38
N LEU A 94 101.01 -15.18 -25.58
CA LEU A 94 101.47 -16.15 -24.58
C LEU A 94 101.90 -17.48 -25.22
N ASN A 95 101.42 -17.76 -26.45
CA ASN A 95 101.76 -18.97 -27.20
C ASN A 95 102.98 -18.79 -28.14
N ASP A 96 103.46 -17.56 -28.36
CA ASP A 96 104.78 -17.30 -28.97
C ASP A 96 105.85 -17.10 -27.89
N GLU A 97 107.01 -17.71 -28.08
CA GLU A 97 107.89 -18.10 -26.98
C GLU A 97 108.79 -16.97 -26.44
N ASN A 98 108.95 -16.94 -25.11
CA ASN A 98 110.18 -16.55 -24.38
C ASN A 98 110.62 -15.07 -24.38
N ILE A 99 110.68 -14.43 -23.19
CA ILE A 99 111.94 -14.01 -22.51
C ILE A 99 111.68 -13.30 -21.17
N VAL A 100 112.08 -14.00 -20.10
CA VAL A 100 112.81 -13.56 -18.90
C VAL A 100 113.09 -12.05 -18.67
N LYS A 101 112.69 -11.57 -17.47
CA LYS A 101 113.08 -10.35 -16.71
C LYS A 101 112.50 -9.00 -17.14
N ASP A 102 111.75 -8.39 -16.20
CA ASP A 102 112.31 -7.29 -15.41
C ASP A 102 111.78 -7.27 -13.96
N SER A 103 112.62 -6.90 -13.00
CA SER A 103 112.38 -7.09 -11.57
C SER A 103 111.73 -5.88 -10.89
N THR A 104 110.70 -5.31 -11.52
CA THR A 104 109.91 -4.19 -10.97
C THR A 104 108.39 -4.40 -11.08
N ASP A 105 107.91 -5.41 -11.80
CA ASP A 105 106.48 -5.68 -11.96
C ASP A 105 105.89 -6.65 -10.93
N ALA A 106 106.72 -7.34 -10.14
CA ALA A 106 106.21 -8.20 -9.06
C ALA A 106 105.40 -7.40 -8.03
N SER A 107 105.84 -6.19 -7.67
CA SER A 107 105.15 -5.34 -6.70
C SER A 107 103.87 -4.70 -7.25
N SER A 108 103.81 -4.36 -8.54
CA SER A 108 102.60 -3.80 -9.17
C SER A 108 101.56 -4.89 -9.45
N LEU A 109 102.01 -6.11 -9.78
CA LEU A 109 101.15 -7.28 -9.93
C LEU A 109 100.63 -7.81 -8.58
N GLU A 110 101.45 -7.75 -7.53
CA GLU A 110 101.01 -8.05 -6.15
C GLU A 110 100.03 -6.99 -5.63
N GLU A 111 100.26 -5.69 -5.88
CA GLU A 111 99.34 -4.62 -5.51
C GLU A 111 98.00 -4.70 -6.28
N THR A 112 98.01 -5.07 -7.57
CA THR A 112 96.78 -5.28 -8.34
C THR A 112 96.05 -6.57 -7.92
N HIS A 113 96.77 -7.64 -7.57
CA HIS A 113 96.19 -8.85 -6.99
C HIS A 113 95.57 -8.58 -5.61
N GLU A 114 96.20 -7.78 -4.75
CA GLU A 114 95.60 -7.33 -3.48
C GLU A 114 94.35 -6.48 -3.71
N LYS A 115 94.38 -5.52 -4.64
CA LYS A 115 93.21 -4.68 -4.97
C LYS A 115 92.06 -5.53 -5.51
N LEU A 116 92.35 -6.49 -6.40
CA LEU A 116 91.37 -7.42 -6.97
C LEU A 116 90.78 -8.36 -5.91
N ASN A 117 91.57 -8.78 -4.92
CA ASN A 117 91.06 -9.57 -3.79
C ASN A 117 90.20 -8.72 -2.83
N LYS A 118 90.55 -7.45 -2.60
CA LYS A 118 89.72 -6.50 -1.83
C LYS A 118 88.38 -6.26 -2.53
N SER A 119 88.39 -5.95 -3.84
CA SER A 119 87.14 -5.79 -4.60
C SER A 119 86.33 -7.09 -4.72
N ASN A 120 86.97 -8.26 -4.78
CA ASN A 120 86.25 -9.55 -4.73
C ASN A 120 85.62 -9.83 -3.36
N LEU A 121 86.21 -9.32 -2.26
CA LEU A 121 85.60 -9.43 -0.93
C LEU A 121 84.41 -8.47 -0.81
N GLU A 122 84.58 -7.23 -1.27
CA GLU A 122 83.52 -6.20 -1.33
C GLU A 122 82.33 -6.68 -2.17
N LEU A 123 82.57 -7.19 -3.39
CA LEU A 123 81.53 -7.75 -4.25
C LEU A 123 80.84 -8.99 -3.63
N LYS A 124 81.54 -9.82 -2.86
CA LYS A 124 80.92 -10.95 -2.14
C LYS A 124 79.99 -10.46 -1.03
N GLN A 125 80.39 -9.43 -0.29
CA GLN A 125 79.55 -8.81 0.74
C GLN A 125 78.33 -8.12 0.10
N GLU A 126 78.50 -7.47 -1.06
CA GLU A 126 77.39 -6.87 -1.80
C GLU A 126 76.42 -7.93 -2.34
N ILE A 127 76.92 -9.08 -2.83
CA ILE A 127 76.08 -10.23 -3.20
C ILE A 127 75.33 -10.79 -1.99
N GLU A 128 75.99 -10.99 -0.85
CA GLU A 128 75.37 -11.52 0.38
C GLU A 128 74.26 -10.57 0.89
N ASN A 129 74.50 -9.26 0.89
CA ASN A 129 73.48 -8.26 1.21
C ASN A 129 72.30 -8.27 0.22
N LEU A 130 72.57 -8.38 -1.09
CA LEU A 130 71.52 -8.46 -2.12
C LEU A 130 70.72 -9.77 -2.06
N GLU A 131 71.32 -10.87 -1.60
CA GLU A 131 70.61 -12.12 -1.32
C GLU A 131 69.69 -11.98 -0.10
N GLU A 132 70.13 -11.28 0.97
CA GLU A 132 69.28 -10.96 2.13
C GLU A 132 68.09 -10.04 1.74
N GLU A 133 68.35 -8.95 1.01
CA GLU A 133 67.28 -8.06 0.47
C GLU A 133 66.30 -8.82 -0.42
N LEU A 134 66.77 -9.77 -1.24
CA LEU A 134 65.92 -10.58 -2.11
C LEU A 134 65.01 -11.55 -1.32
N GLU A 135 65.49 -12.15 -0.23
CA GLU A 135 64.64 -13.00 0.63
C GLU A 135 63.65 -12.16 1.44
N GLU A 136 64.02 -10.97 1.91
CA GLU A 136 63.07 -10.04 2.51
C GLU A 136 61.93 -9.65 1.54
N GLU A 137 62.26 -9.31 0.29
CA GLU A 137 61.25 -8.94 -0.71
C GLU A 137 60.38 -10.13 -1.12
N LYS A 138 60.92 -11.36 -1.16
CA LYS A 138 60.09 -12.58 -1.32
C LYS A 138 59.11 -12.77 -0.17
N PHE A 139 59.54 -12.56 1.07
CA PHE A 139 58.65 -12.64 2.23
C PHE A 139 57.52 -11.59 2.14
N LYS A 140 57.87 -10.31 1.90
CA LYS A 140 56.89 -9.23 1.70
C LYS A 140 55.95 -9.52 0.53
N HIS A 141 56.43 -10.12 -0.56
CA HIS A 141 55.59 -10.50 -1.69
C HIS A 141 54.55 -11.57 -1.28
N SER A 142 54.96 -12.58 -0.51
CA SER A 142 54.04 -13.63 -0.02
C SER A 142 52.96 -13.08 0.95
N GLU A 143 53.31 -12.14 1.81
CA GLU A 143 52.35 -11.45 2.69
C GLU A 143 51.34 -10.62 1.87
N ASN A 144 51.82 -9.90 0.85
CA ASN A 144 50.95 -9.16 -0.07
C ASN A 144 50.01 -10.08 -0.87
N ASP A 145 50.47 -11.25 -1.31
CA ASP A 145 49.63 -12.22 -2.03
C ASP A 145 48.51 -12.78 -1.13
N GLU A 146 48.79 -13.03 0.17
CA GLU A 146 47.76 -13.42 1.14
C GLU A 146 46.72 -12.30 1.36
N LEU A 147 47.17 -11.05 1.51
CA LEU A 147 46.27 -9.88 1.61
C LEU A 147 45.43 -9.69 0.35
N VAL A 148 45.99 -9.87 -0.85
CA VAL A 148 45.25 -9.82 -2.12
C VAL A 148 44.20 -10.92 -2.18
N ALA A 149 44.53 -12.15 -1.76
CA ALA A 149 43.57 -13.25 -1.71
C ALA A 149 42.44 -13.01 -0.69
N GLU A 150 42.72 -12.36 0.45
CA GLU A 150 41.70 -11.98 1.43
C GLU A 150 40.80 -10.85 0.91
N ILE A 151 41.38 -9.83 0.27
CA ILE A 151 40.62 -8.75 -0.38
C ILE A 151 39.73 -9.32 -1.49
N GLN A 152 40.23 -10.25 -2.30
CA GLN A 152 39.44 -10.84 -3.38
C GLN A 152 38.25 -11.65 -2.86
N LYS A 153 38.44 -12.44 -1.79
CA LYS A 153 37.32 -13.11 -1.09
C LYS A 153 36.27 -12.12 -0.56
N LYS A 154 36.70 -10.97 -0.01
CA LYS A 154 35.80 -9.90 0.45
C LYS A 154 35.04 -9.26 -0.71
N VAL A 155 35.69 -9.01 -1.85
CA VAL A 155 35.06 -8.49 -3.07
C VAL A 155 34.02 -9.47 -3.62
N GLU A 156 34.34 -10.76 -3.72
CA GLU A 156 33.41 -11.80 -4.16
C GLU A 156 32.19 -11.93 -3.23
N ALA A 157 32.39 -11.84 -1.90
CA ALA A 157 31.30 -11.84 -0.92
C ALA A 157 30.37 -10.62 -1.13
N LEU A 158 30.93 -9.42 -1.27
CA LEU A 158 30.17 -8.18 -1.51
C LEU A 158 29.45 -8.18 -2.87
N GLU A 159 30.04 -8.78 -3.91
CA GLU A 159 29.39 -8.93 -5.22
C GLU A 159 28.16 -9.86 -5.13
N ASN A 160 28.25 -10.93 -4.35
CA ASN A 160 27.12 -11.84 -4.11
C ASN A 160 26.03 -11.19 -3.24
N GLU A 161 26.40 -10.39 -2.24
CA GLU A 161 25.45 -9.57 -1.46
C GLU A 161 24.74 -8.55 -2.37
N ALA A 162 25.48 -7.85 -3.23
CA ALA A 162 24.90 -6.90 -4.19
C ALA A 162 23.91 -7.57 -5.16
N LYS A 163 24.21 -8.78 -5.65
CA LYS A 163 23.27 -9.58 -6.47
C LYS A 163 22.00 -9.95 -5.68
N SER A 164 22.12 -10.30 -4.40
CA SER A 164 20.97 -10.61 -3.53
C SER A 164 20.10 -9.38 -3.24
N ILE A 165 20.72 -8.22 -2.99
CA ILE A 165 20.01 -6.95 -2.86
C ILE A 165 19.31 -6.60 -4.17
N GLN A 166 19.95 -6.83 -5.32
CA GLN A 166 19.33 -6.59 -6.63
C GLN A 166 18.10 -7.49 -6.89
N SER A 167 18.11 -8.76 -6.46
CA SER A 167 16.90 -9.61 -6.55
C SER A 167 15.80 -9.14 -5.60
N GLN A 168 16.12 -8.75 -4.37
CA GLN A 168 15.14 -8.16 -3.44
C GLN A 168 14.55 -6.84 -3.97
N ILE A 169 15.34 -6.01 -4.66
CA ILE A 169 14.84 -4.81 -5.35
C ILE A 169 13.88 -5.17 -6.49
N ALA A 170 14.12 -6.27 -7.21
CA ALA A 170 13.20 -6.74 -8.27
C ALA A 170 11.87 -7.27 -7.69
N GLU A 171 11.93 -7.98 -6.56
CA GLU A 171 10.75 -8.49 -5.83
C GLU A 171 9.93 -7.36 -5.19
N THR A 172 10.57 -6.43 -4.48
CA THR A 172 9.89 -5.26 -3.92
C THR A 172 9.28 -4.36 -5.00
N LYS A 173 9.93 -4.26 -6.18
CA LYS A 173 9.36 -3.56 -7.34
C LYS A 173 8.17 -4.27 -7.97
N SER A 174 8.09 -5.61 -7.91
CA SER A 174 6.92 -6.35 -8.41
C SER A 174 5.73 -6.25 -7.45
N THR A 175 5.97 -6.36 -6.14
CA THR A 175 4.92 -6.17 -5.12
C THR A 175 4.38 -4.74 -5.11
N LEU A 176 5.24 -3.71 -5.27
CA LEU A 176 4.79 -2.32 -5.38
C LEU A 176 3.82 -2.12 -6.56
N LYS A 177 4.11 -2.70 -7.74
CA LYS A 177 3.17 -2.67 -8.89
C LYS A 177 1.84 -3.36 -8.58
N VAL A 178 1.85 -4.46 -7.83
CA VAL A 178 0.62 -5.13 -7.41
C VAL A 178 -0.20 -4.26 -6.44
N PHE A 179 0.47 -3.52 -5.53
CA PHE A 179 -0.21 -2.55 -4.68
C PHE A 179 -0.76 -1.35 -5.47
N GLU A 180 -0.02 -0.84 -6.46
CA GLU A 180 -0.46 0.23 -7.37
C GLU A 180 -1.73 -0.16 -8.14
N ILE A 181 -1.73 -1.35 -8.78
CA ILE A 181 -2.90 -1.90 -9.49
C ILE A 181 -4.09 -2.11 -8.54
N ASN A 182 -3.86 -2.63 -7.33
CA ASN A 182 -4.92 -2.80 -6.33
C ASN A 182 -5.48 -1.46 -5.83
N THR A 183 -4.63 -0.43 -5.72
CA THR A 183 -5.04 0.91 -5.29
C THR A 183 -5.93 1.57 -6.33
N GLU A 184 -5.55 1.51 -7.62
CA GLU A 184 -6.40 2.02 -8.70
C GLU A 184 -7.71 1.23 -8.82
N ARG A 185 -7.71 -0.10 -8.64
CA ARG A 185 -8.95 -0.91 -8.60
C ARG A 185 -9.87 -0.57 -7.43
N LEU A 186 -9.31 -0.28 -6.25
CA LEU A 186 -10.10 0.18 -5.10
C LEU A 186 -10.67 1.57 -5.34
N LYS A 187 -9.91 2.45 -6.00
CA LYS A 187 -10.33 3.81 -6.37
C LYS A 187 -11.45 3.80 -7.41
N THR A 188 -11.39 2.95 -8.44
CA THR A 188 -12.53 2.80 -9.37
C THR A 188 -13.75 2.24 -8.65
N SER A 189 -13.61 1.19 -7.84
CA SER A 189 -14.72 0.62 -7.08
C SER A 189 -15.36 1.61 -6.08
N ALA A 190 -14.57 2.52 -5.51
CA ALA A 190 -15.08 3.60 -4.65
C ALA A 190 -15.79 4.70 -5.45
N GLN A 191 -15.37 4.96 -6.69
CA GLN A 191 -16.08 5.85 -7.60
C GLN A 191 -17.41 5.23 -8.06
N ASP A 192 -17.41 3.98 -8.49
CA ASP A 192 -18.62 3.24 -8.90
C ASP A 192 -19.68 3.28 -7.77
N ALA A 193 -19.27 3.00 -6.53
CA ALA A 193 -20.16 3.06 -5.37
C ALA A 193 -20.65 4.49 -5.04
N ALA A 194 -19.89 5.54 -5.37
CA ALA A 194 -20.32 6.92 -5.22
C ALA A 194 -21.34 7.32 -6.29
N GLU A 195 -21.18 6.83 -7.52
CA GLU A 195 -22.13 7.02 -8.62
C GLU A 195 -23.46 6.28 -8.35
N GLU A 196 -23.42 5.04 -7.87
CA GLU A 196 -24.61 4.30 -7.40
C GLU A 196 -25.34 5.06 -6.27
N ASN A 197 -24.60 5.60 -5.29
CA ASN A 197 -25.19 6.36 -4.19
C ASN A 197 -25.81 7.69 -4.65
N CYS A 198 -25.23 8.34 -5.66
CA CYS A 198 -25.84 9.51 -6.32
C CYS A 198 -27.20 9.15 -6.94
N HIS A 199 -27.27 8.05 -7.70
CA HIS A 199 -28.52 7.58 -8.29
C HIS A 199 -29.56 7.15 -7.24
N LEU A 200 -29.14 6.52 -6.15
CA LEU A 200 -30.04 6.21 -5.03
C LEU A 200 -30.61 7.51 -4.41
N GLN A 201 -29.78 8.53 -4.18
CA GLN A 201 -30.23 9.82 -3.66
C GLN A 201 -31.15 10.58 -4.63
N GLU A 202 -30.97 10.43 -5.95
CA GLU A 202 -31.91 10.91 -6.96
C GLU A 202 -33.25 10.18 -6.89
N SER A 203 -33.24 8.85 -6.74
CA SER A 203 -34.45 8.05 -6.59
C SER A 203 -35.21 8.34 -5.29
N GLU A 204 -34.49 8.61 -4.19
CA GLU A 204 -35.07 9.03 -2.90
C GLU A 204 -35.84 10.35 -3.06
N LYS A 205 -35.24 11.34 -3.73
CA LYS A 205 -35.90 12.63 -4.01
C LYS A 205 -37.16 12.46 -4.87
N GLN A 206 -37.14 11.57 -5.87
CA GLN A 206 -38.31 11.27 -6.69
C GLN A 206 -39.42 10.62 -5.85
N LEU A 207 -39.09 9.62 -5.03
CA LEU A 207 -40.07 8.97 -4.15
C LEU A 207 -40.64 9.91 -3.08
N LEU A 208 -39.84 10.85 -2.57
CA LEU A 208 -40.32 11.91 -1.66
C LEU A 208 -41.32 12.83 -2.38
N GLN A 209 -41.02 13.28 -3.61
CA GLN A 209 -41.93 14.10 -4.40
C GLN A 209 -43.22 13.35 -4.76
N GLU A 210 -43.15 12.05 -5.06
CA GLU A 210 -44.34 11.21 -5.25
C GLU A 210 -45.16 11.09 -3.96
N ALA A 211 -44.52 10.91 -2.80
CA ALA A 211 -45.18 10.84 -1.51
C ALA A 211 -45.87 12.16 -1.12
N GLU A 212 -45.24 13.31 -1.40
CA GLU A 212 -45.87 14.63 -1.27
C GLU A 212 -47.13 14.74 -2.13
N GLY A 213 -47.06 14.36 -3.42
CA GLY A 213 -48.22 14.34 -4.31
C GLY A 213 -49.30 13.29 -3.96
N TRP A 214 -48.96 12.23 -3.22
CA TRP A 214 -49.96 11.35 -2.58
C TRP A 214 -50.58 12.00 -1.35
N GLY A 215 -49.81 12.76 -0.57
CA GLY A 215 -50.31 13.57 0.55
C GLY A 215 -51.33 14.61 0.12
N GLU A 216 -51.06 15.36 -0.96
CA GLU A 216 -51.99 16.33 -1.54
C GLU A 216 -53.33 15.67 -1.94
N ARG A 217 -53.28 14.57 -2.71
CA ARG A 217 -54.47 13.80 -3.10
C ARG A 217 -55.24 13.23 -1.90
N PHE A 218 -54.54 12.85 -0.83
CA PHE A 218 -55.18 12.43 0.41
C PHE A 218 -55.89 13.60 1.10
N THR A 219 -55.29 14.80 1.13
CA THR A 219 -55.96 15.99 1.69
C THR A 219 -57.19 16.40 0.88
N GLU A 220 -57.14 16.35 -0.45
CA GLU A 220 -58.28 16.62 -1.33
C GLU A 220 -59.43 15.63 -1.09
N LEU A 221 -59.14 14.32 -1.03
CA LEU A 221 -60.14 13.29 -0.72
C LEU A 221 -60.73 13.44 0.69
N ASN A 222 -59.93 13.86 1.67
CA ASN A 222 -60.38 14.13 3.02
C ASN A 222 -61.31 15.36 3.09
N GLU A 223 -61.01 16.43 2.34
CA GLU A 223 -61.92 17.57 2.19
C GLU A 223 -63.22 17.17 1.48
N GLN A 224 -63.15 16.40 0.39
CA GLN A 224 -64.33 15.88 -0.29
C GLN A 224 -65.20 15.02 0.64
N THR A 225 -64.57 14.17 1.46
CA THR A 225 -65.24 13.35 2.47
C THR A 225 -65.99 14.24 3.46
N LYS A 226 -65.32 15.25 4.02
CA LYS A 226 -65.92 16.21 4.96
C LYS A 226 -67.10 16.98 4.35
N MET A 227 -67.01 17.39 3.08
CA MET A 227 -68.12 18.02 2.35
C MET A 227 -69.30 17.07 2.13
N SER A 228 -69.03 15.77 1.92
CA SER A 228 -70.07 14.74 1.82
C SER A 228 -70.74 14.45 3.17
N GLU A 229 -69.98 14.49 4.28
CA GLU A 229 -70.50 14.31 5.63
C GLU A 229 -71.40 15.48 6.05
N SER A 230 -71.03 16.73 5.76
CA SER A 230 -71.90 17.88 5.99
C SER A 230 -73.18 17.81 5.16
N SER A 231 -73.08 17.49 3.87
CA SER A 231 -74.27 17.30 3.00
C SER A 231 -75.19 16.18 3.50
N LYS A 232 -74.63 15.09 4.03
CA LYS A 232 -75.39 14.02 4.70
C LYS A 232 -76.08 14.53 5.96
N ALA A 233 -75.41 15.31 6.80
CA ALA A 233 -75.99 15.89 8.02
C ALA A 233 -77.16 16.83 7.69
N ASP A 234 -77.02 17.69 6.69
CA ASP A 234 -78.08 18.58 6.20
C ASP A 234 -79.30 17.77 5.72
N MET A 235 -79.07 16.71 4.92
CA MET A 235 -80.10 15.78 4.47
C MET A 235 -80.79 15.04 5.63
N GLU A 236 -80.04 14.66 6.67
CA GLU A 236 -80.58 14.01 7.87
C GLU A 236 -81.45 14.97 8.70
N GLU A 237 -81.08 16.25 8.78
CA GLU A 237 -81.94 17.29 9.38
C GLU A 237 -83.22 17.51 8.58
N VAL A 238 -83.12 17.62 7.24
CA VAL A 238 -84.29 17.71 6.35
C VAL A 238 -85.21 16.50 6.53
N LEU A 239 -84.67 15.29 6.65
CA LEU A 239 -85.45 14.08 6.95
C LEU A 239 -86.14 14.16 8.31
N LYS A 240 -85.45 14.56 9.39
CA LYS A 240 -86.05 14.76 10.72
C LYS A 240 -87.18 15.80 10.69
N ASN A 241 -87.00 16.89 9.95
CA ASN A 241 -88.04 17.91 9.73
C ASN A 241 -89.23 17.36 8.92
N LYS A 242 -89.00 16.53 7.90
CA LYS A 242 -90.09 15.86 7.16
C LYS A 242 -90.83 14.84 8.02
N GLU A 243 -90.12 14.10 8.86
CA GLU A 243 -90.72 13.14 9.78
C GLU A 243 -91.55 13.83 10.87
N SER A 244 -91.14 15.01 11.37
CA SER A 244 -91.95 15.81 12.28
C SER A 244 -93.22 16.36 11.61
N GLN A 245 -93.12 16.78 10.33
CA GLN A 245 -94.28 17.15 9.51
C GLN A 245 -95.24 15.96 9.36
N ILE A 246 -94.74 14.77 9.00
CA ILE A 246 -95.54 13.55 8.88
C ILE A 246 -96.22 13.23 10.21
N LYS A 247 -95.50 13.22 11.34
CA LYS A 247 -96.07 12.98 12.67
C LYS A 247 -97.20 13.96 13.00
N SER A 248 -97.06 15.25 12.65
CA SER A 248 -98.13 16.23 12.84
C SER A 248 -99.36 15.96 11.95
N LEU A 249 -99.17 15.59 10.68
CA LEU A 249 -100.24 15.22 9.76
C LEU A 249 -100.96 13.94 10.18
N THR A 250 -100.21 12.92 10.62
CA THR A 250 -100.76 11.69 11.23
C THR A 250 -101.60 12.01 12.46
N GLN A 251 -101.16 12.95 13.32
CA GLN A 251 -101.94 13.38 14.48
C GLN A 251 -103.23 14.14 14.09
N TYR A 252 -103.21 14.95 13.04
CA TYR A 252 -104.42 15.58 12.48
C TYR A 252 -105.38 14.54 11.88
N LEU A 253 -104.88 13.55 11.15
CA LEU A 253 -105.68 12.45 10.60
C LEU A 253 -106.26 11.55 11.69
N LEU A 254 -105.50 11.26 12.76
CA LEU A 254 -106.03 10.51 13.91
C LEU A 254 -107.19 11.25 14.56
N LYS A 255 -106.99 12.54 14.88
CA LYS A 255 -108.06 13.40 15.39
C LYS A 255 -109.28 13.34 14.49
N MET A 256 -109.13 13.49 13.17
CA MET A 256 -110.23 13.42 12.20
C MET A 256 -110.95 12.06 12.20
N LYS A 257 -110.22 10.95 12.34
CA LYS A 257 -110.79 9.60 12.47
C LYS A 257 -111.61 9.45 13.76
N ASP A 258 -111.24 10.11 14.84
CA ASP A 258 -112.01 10.09 16.09
C ASP A 258 -113.40 10.76 15.91
N TRP A 259 -113.53 11.77 15.03
CA TRP A 259 -114.85 12.28 14.59
C TRP A 259 -115.61 11.25 13.74
N SER A 260 -114.93 10.51 12.86
CA SER A 260 -115.56 9.46 12.05
C SER A 260 -116.05 8.29 12.90
N SER A 261 -115.38 7.98 14.02
CA SER A 261 -115.80 6.93 14.94
C SER A 261 -116.98 7.33 15.84
N ALA A 262 -117.29 8.63 15.93
CA ALA A 262 -118.48 9.15 16.61
C ALA A 262 -119.73 9.21 15.69
N VAL A 263 -119.63 8.73 14.44
CA VAL A 263 -120.68 8.81 13.41
C VAL A 263 -121.04 7.41 12.85
N ARG A 264 -120.54 6.32 13.47
CA ARG A 264 -120.76 4.96 12.96
C ARG A 264 -121.08 3.94 14.06
N GLU A 265 -122.17 4.18 14.76
CA GLU A 265 -123.02 3.09 15.26
C GLU A 265 -123.93 2.59 14.10
N ASP A 266 -124.54 1.42 14.31
CA ASP A 266 -125.39 0.62 13.41
C ASP A 266 -124.79 -0.12 12.18
N ASP A 267 -125.06 -1.43 12.22
CA ASP A 267 -125.40 -2.37 11.14
C ASP A 267 -124.56 -2.45 9.85
N ASN A 268 -124.02 -3.64 9.59
CA ASN A 268 -124.86 -4.68 8.99
C ASN A 268 -124.26 -6.09 9.07
N THR A 269 -125.16 -7.08 9.10
CA THR A 269 -124.89 -8.52 9.23
C THR A 269 -124.50 -9.21 7.93
N GLU A 270 -123.83 -10.34 8.11
CA GLU A 270 -123.91 -11.60 7.31
C GLU A 270 -125.34 -11.92 6.81
N ASP A 271 -125.60 -12.86 5.89
CA ASP A 271 -124.88 -13.48 4.76
C ASP A 271 -125.92 -14.41 4.06
N ASN A 272 -125.68 -14.83 2.80
CA ASN A 272 -126.37 -15.91 2.05
C ASN A 272 -127.92 -16.00 2.05
N HIS A 273 -128.54 -15.68 0.91
CA HIS A 273 -129.67 -16.46 0.37
C HIS A 273 -129.90 -16.15 -1.11
N TRP A 274 -129.95 -17.17 -1.98
CA TRP A 274 -130.88 -17.30 -3.13
C TRP A 274 -130.61 -18.60 -3.88
N ASP A 275 -131.38 -19.64 -3.57
CA ASP A 275 -131.57 -20.79 -4.47
C ASP A 275 -133.03 -21.26 -4.33
N THR A 276 -133.85 -21.11 -5.38
CA THR A 276 -135.25 -21.56 -5.37
C THR A 276 -135.76 -21.79 -6.80
N ASP A 277 -136.18 -23.03 -7.06
CA ASP A 277 -136.73 -23.50 -8.33
C ASP A 277 -137.94 -22.69 -8.84
N ILE A 278 -137.86 -22.21 -10.10
CA ILE A 278 -139.03 -21.68 -10.82
C ILE A 278 -139.78 -22.85 -11.48
N LYS A 279 -140.72 -23.42 -10.72
CA LYS A 279 -141.74 -24.33 -11.24
C LYS A 279 -142.90 -23.52 -11.83
N GLY A 280 -142.76 -23.10 -13.10
CA GLY A 280 -143.77 -22.34 -13.83
C GLY A 280 -144.81 -23.24 -14.52
N GLU A 281 -146.01 -23.32 -13.96
CA GLU A 281 -147.18 -23.93 -14.61
C GLU A 281 -147.74 -22.97 -15.68
N ALA A 282 -148.12 -23.52 -16.83
CA ALA A 282 -148.85 -22.80 -17.86
C ALA A 282 -149.83 -23.76 -18.56
N GLU A 283 -151.00 -23.95 -17.94
CA GLU A 283 -152.17 -24.42 -18.67
C GLU A 283 -152.49 -23.41 -19.78
N ASN A 284 -152.64 -23.88 -21.01
CA ASN A 284 -153.75 -23.54 -21.90
C ASN A 284 -153.73 -24.46 -23.12
N GLY A 285 -154.88 -25.02 -23.44
CA GLY A 285 -154.99 -26.14 -24.38
C GLY A 285 -155.16 -25.70 -25.83
N GLU A 286 -154.36 -26.28 -26.72
CA GLU A 286 -154.72 -26.46 -28.13
C GLU A 286 -154.26 -27.85 -28.59
N HIS A 287 -155.10 -28.54 -29.37
CA HIS A 287 -154.93 -29.97 -29.66
C HIS A 287 -153.87 -30.22 -30.75
N LEU A 288 -152.59 -30.07 -30.38
CA LEU A 288 -151.45 -30.50 -31.20
C LEU A 288 -151.42 -32.03 -31.34
N ASP A 289 -151.26 -32.47 -32.58
CA ASP A 289 -151.22 -33.88 -32.98
C ASP A 289 -150.08 -34.65 -32.30
N ASP A 290 -150.27 -35.96 -32.10
CA ASP A 290 -149.30 -36.81 -31.39
C ASP A 290 -147.94 -36.87 -32.09
N GLN A 291 -147.90 -36.65 -33.41
CA GLN A 291 -146.65 -36.52 -34.16
C GLN A 291 -145.89 -35.24 -33.78
N GLN A 292 -146.59 -34.12 -33.55
CA GLN A 292 -146.00 -32.84 -33.14
C GLN A 292 -145.47 -32.91 -31.71
N LYS A 293 -146.18 -33.57 -30.79
CA LYS A 293 -145.66 -33.82 -29.42
C LYS A 293 -144.40 -34.68 -29.43
N ARG A 294 -144.29 -35.67 -30.33
CA ARG A 294 -143.09 -36.50 -30.50
C ARG A 294 -141.90 -35.73 -31.08
N THR A 295 -142.11 -34.84 -32.06
CA THR A 295 -141.03 -33.99 -32.59
C THR A 295 -140.60 -32.92 -31.59
N ILE A 296 -141.53 -32.28 -30.86
CA ILE A 296 -141.19 -31.32 -29.79
C ILE A 296 -140.37 -31.99 -28.68
N LYS A 297 -140.74 -33.18 -28.21
CA LYS A 297 -139.93 -33.93 -27.23
C LYS A 297 -138.52 -34.26 -27.74
N LYS A 298 -138.38 -34.65 -29.01
CA LYS A 298 -137.06 -34.87 -29.65
C LYS A 298 -136.24 -33.58 -29.75
N LEU A 299 -136.87 -32.45 -30.09
CA LEU A 299 -136.23 -31.14 -30.15
C LEU A 299 -135.77 -30.64 -28.78
N ILE A 300 -136.60 -30.79 -27.73
CA ILE A 300 -136.23 -30.44 -26.36
C ILE A 300 -135.06 -31.34 -25.88
N TYR A 301 -135.11 -32.65 -26.15
CA TYR A 301 -134.01 -33.54 -25.81
C TYR A 301 -132.73 -33.18 -26.55
N ALA A 302 -132.81 -32.91 -27.86
CA ALA A 302 -131.67 -32.45 -28.66
C ALA A 302 -131.13 -31.10 -28.16
N ALA A 303 -132.00 -30.15 -27.79
CA ALA A 303 -131.60 -28.85 -27.24
C ALA A 303 -130.90 -28.98 -25.88
N LYS A 304 -131.42 -29.84 -24.98
CA LYS A 304 -130.74 -30.17 -23.71
C LYS A 304 -129.39 -30.84 -23.95
N LEU A 305 -129.32 -31.81 -24.85
CA LEU A 305 -128.08 -32.52 -25.17
C LEU A 305 -127.05 -31.59 -25.83
N ASN A 306 -127.49 -30.65 -26.68
CA ASN A 306 -126.64 -29.63 -27.32
C ASN A 306 -126.19 -28.54 -26.32
N ALA A 307 -127.01 -28.21 -25.31
CA ALA A 307 -126.59 -27.34 -24.21
C ALA A 307 -125.54 -28.02 -23.33
N CYS A 308 -125.74 -29.28 -22.93
CA CYS A 308 -124.76 -30.06 -22.18
C CYS A 308 -123.47 -30.32 -22.98
N LEU A 309 -123.57 -30.50 -24.31
CA LEU A 309 -122.39 -30.58 -25.17
C LEU A 309 -121.61 -29.27 -25.14
N LYS A 310 -122.27 -28.12 -25.28
CA LYS A 310 -121.59 -26.82 -25.22
C LYS A 310 -120.93 -26.55 -23.88
N THR A 311 -121.56 -26.88 -22.75
CA THR A 311 -120.92 -26.73 -21.43
C THR A 311 -119.69 -27.62 -21.32
N LEU A 312 -119.79 -28.90 -21.71
CA LEU A 312 -118.65 -29.83 -21.77
C LEU A 312 -117.55 -29.37 -22.74
N GLU A 313 -117.89 -28.75 -23.88
CA GLU A 313 -116.92 -28.17 -24.81
C GLU A 313 -116.18 -26.97 -24.20
N THR A 314 -116.88 -26.09 -23.46
CA THR A 314 -116.24 -24.97 -22.74
C THR A 314 -115.40 -25.44 -21.56
N GLU A 315 -115.84 -26.45 -20.82
CA GLU A 315 -115.06 -27.08 -19.73
C GLU A 315 -113.80 -27.76 -20.29
N ARG A 316 -113.94 -28.52 -21.39
CA ARG A 316 -112.82 -29.10 -22.14
C ARG A 316 -111.82 -28.02 -22.56
N GLU A 317 -112.28 -26.91 -23.12
CA GLU A 317 -111.41 -25.79 -23.52
C GLU A 317 -110.72 -25.12 -22.31
N GLN A 318 -111.43 -24.95 -21.20
CA GLN A 318 -110.84 -24.45 -19.96
C GLN A 318 -109.78 -25.41 -19.38
N VAL A 319 -110.00 -26.73 -19.47
CA VAL A 319 -109.01 -27.73 -19.07
C VAL A 319 -107.81 -27.72 -20.01
N TYR A 320 -108.01 -27.57 -21.33
CA TYR A 320 -106.91 -27.41 -22.28
C TYR A 320 -106.09 -26.14 -22.04
N SER A 321 -106.71 -25.00 -21.69
CA SER A 321 -105.96 -23.78 -21.37
C SER A 321 -105.14 -23.94 -20.09
N LYS A 322 -105.74 -24.44 -19.00
CA LYS A 322 -105.02 -24.76 -17.75
C LYS A 322 -103.88 -25.74 -17.99
N LEU A 323 -104.10 -26.82 -18.74
CA LEU A 323 -103.06 -27.78 -19.10
C LEU A 323 -101.95 -27.17 -19.97
N SER A 324 -102.27 -26.20 -20.83
CA SER A 324 -101.28 -25.44 -21.59
C SER A 324 -100.40 -24.58 -20.68
N ASP A 325 -101.00 -23.88 -19.72
CA ASP A 325 -100.28 -23.00 -18.80
C ASP A 325 -99.44 -23.79 -17.78
N GLU A 326 -99.93 -24.92 -17.26
CA GLU A 326 -99.15 -25.86 -16.45
C GLU A 326 -97.97 -26.46 -17.23
N ASN A 327 -98.15 -26.79 -18.52
CA ASN A 327 -97.05 -27.26 -19.36
C ASN A 327 -95.99 -26.17 -19.61
N LYS A 328 -96.38 -24.89 -19.75
CA LYS A 328 -95.42 -23.77 -19.82
C LYS A 328 -94.65 -23.61 -18.52
N ALA A 329 -95.36 -23.59 -17.37
CA ALA A 329 -94.75 -23.49 -16.05
C ALA A 329 -93.78 -24.65 -15.77
N LYS A 330 -94.14 -25.87 -16.19
CA LYS A 330 -93.25 -27.04 -16.15
C LYS A 330 -92.00 -26.85 -17.01
N GLY A 331 -92.14 -26.35 -18.24
CA GLY A 331 -91.02 -26.04 -19.13
C GLY A 331 -90.05 -25.03 -18.50
N GLU A 332 -90.61 -23.94 -18.01
CA GLU A 332 -89.92 -22.89 -17.26
C GLU A 332 -89.20 -23.38 -15.99
N LEU A 333 -89.75 -24.39 -15.30
CA LEU A 333 -89.09 -25.03 -14.16
C LEU A 333 -87.98 -25.98 -14.61
N THR A 334 -88.15 -26.73 -15.71
CA THR A 334 -87.09 -27.58 -16.25
C THR A 334 -85.90 -26.75 -16.75
N GLU A 335 -86.13 -25.64 -17.45
CA GLU A 335 -85.06 -24.72 -17.87
C GLU A 335 -84.27 -24.15 -16.68
N ARG A 336 -84.96 -23.78 -15.58
CA ARG A 336 -84.31 -23.34 -14.34
C ARG A 336 -83.52 -24.45 -13.64
N ILE A 337 -84.00 -25.69 -13.69
CA ILE A 337 -83.27 -26.85 -13.14
C ILE A 337 -82.00 -27.11 -13.97
N GLU A 338 -82.09 -27.08 -15.30
CA GLU A 338 -80.95 -27.25 -16.20
C GLU A 338 -79.92 -26.12 -16.02
N SER A 339 -80.36 -24.86 -15.89
CA SER A 339 -79.45 -23.75 -15.61
C SER A 339 -78.72 -23.92 -14.28
N LEU A 340 -79.43 -24.25 -13.19
CA LEU A 340 -78.82 -24.51 -11.88
C LEU A 340 -77.85 -25.70 -11.89
N GLN A 341 -78.15 -26.76 -12.65
CA GLN A 341 -77.23 -27.89 -12.84
C GLN A 341 -75.96 -27.48 -13.58
N SER A 342 -76.07 -26.60 -14.59
CA SER A 342 -74.91 -26.06 -15.30
C SER A 342 -74.05 -25.14 -14.42
N GLU A 343 -74.67 -24.31 -13.57
CA GLU A 343 -73.98 -23.51 -12.57
C GLU A 343 -73.29 -24.37 -11.51
N GLN A 344 -73.95 -25.43 -11.03
CA GLN A 344 -73.36 -26.39 -10.09
C GLN A 344 -72.11 -27.05 -10.68
N ALA A 345 -72.17 -27.53 -11.93
CA ALA A 345 -71.03 -28.12 -12.62
C ALA A 345 -69.89 -27.11 -12.83
N SER A 346 -70.22 -25.87 -13.19
CA SER A 346 -69.24 -24.78 -13.31
C SER A 346 -68.52 -24.51 -11.98
N LEU A 347 -69.28 -24.33 -10.89
CA LEU A 347 -68.74 -24.09 -9.54
C LEU A 347 -67.91 -25.27 -9.01
N GLN A 348 -68.30 -26.51 -9.31
CA GLN A 348 -67.48 -27.69 -8.99
C GLN A 348 -66.13 -27.66 -9.72
N SER A 349 -66.13 -27.38 -11.03
CA SER A 349 -64.89 -27.27 -11.82
C SER A 349 -63.99 -26.12 -11.36
N GLU A 350 -64.56 -25.00 -10.92
CA GLU A 350 -63.80 -23.89 -10.36
C GLU A 350 -63.25 -24.22 -8.96
N ASN A 351 -64.00 -24.95 -8.12
CA ASN A 351 -63.50 -25.41 -6.84
C ASN A 351 -62.31 -26.39 -7.01
N GLU A 352 -62.41 -27.35 -7.94
CA GLU A 352 -61.29 -28.25 -8.29
C GLU A 352 -60.06 -27.48 -8.80
N ARG A 353 -60.27 -26.42 -9.60
CA ARG A 353 -59.19 -25.53 -10.06
C ARG A 353 -58.50 -24.86 -8.88
N LEU A 354 -59.27 -24.26 -7.96
CA LEU A 354 -58.78 -23.57 -6.78
C LEU A 354 -58.06 -24.52 -5.80
N ASP A 355 -58.57 -25.72 -5.56
CA ASP A 355 -57.90 -26.76 -4.77
C ASP A 355 -56.53 -27.12 -5.38
N SER A 356 -56.45 -27.22 -6.72
CA SER A 356 -55.16 -27.44 -7.41
C SER A 356 -54.17 -26.27 -7.24
N GLU A 357 -54.67 -25.03 -7.15
CA GLU A 357 -53.87 -23.83 -6.94
C GLU A 357 -53.38 -23.75 -5.49
N VAL A 358 -54.23 -24.08 -4.52
CA VAL A 358 -53.87 -24.20 -3.09
C VAL A 358 -52.77 -25.25 -2.90
N GLN A 359 -52.90 -26.44 -3.50
CA GLN A 359 -51.86 -27.47 -3.44
C GLN A 359 -50.53 -27.01 -4.05
N LYS A 360 -50.56 -26.34 -5.21
CA LYS A 360 -49.36 -25.75 -5.85
C LYS A 360 -48.70 -24.70 -4.94
N LEU A 361 -49.49 -23.85 -4.27
CA LEU A 361 -48.98 -22.84 -3.34
C LEU A 361 -48.39 -23.47 -2.08
N GLN A 362 -49.03 -24.50 -1.51
CA GLN A 362 -48.50 -25.28 -0.39
C GLN A 362 -47.16 -25.95 -0.74
N GLN A 363 -47.05 -26.55 -1.93
CA GLN A 363 -45.79 -27.13 -2.40
C GLN A 363 -44.71 -26.05 -2.60
N LYS A 364 -45.05 -24.89 -3.17
CA LYS A 364 -44.14 -23.74 -3.29
C LYS A 364 -43.63 -23.27 -1.93
N LEU A 365 -44.52 -23.14 -0.94
CA LEU A 365 -44.17 -22.74 0.43
C LEU A 365 -43.22 -23.75 1.07
N LYS A 366 -43.47 -25.05 0.91
CA LYS A 366 -42.60 -26.12 1.43
C LYS A 366 -41.19 -26.04 0.84
N VAL A 367 -41.08 -25.99 -0.50
CA VAL A 367 -39.77 -25.88 -1.19
C VAL A 367 -39.05 -24.60 -0.79
N MET A 368 -39.76 -23.47 -0.67
CA MET A 368 -39.18 -22.21 -0.22
C MET A 368 -38.61 -22.33 1.21
N THR A 369 -39.35 -22.99 2.11
CA THR A 369 -38.95 -23.19 3.52
C THR A 369 -37.71 -24.08 3.62
N GLU A 370 -37.68 -25.18 2.87
CA GLU A 370 -36.54 -26.10 2.81
C GLU A 370 -35.29 -25.40 2.25
N LEU A 371 -35.43 -24.57 1.21
CA LEU A 371 -34.33 -23.77 0.66
C LEU A 371 -33.78 -22.74 1.66
N TYR A 372 -34.65 -22.07 2.43
CA TYR A 372 -34.19 -21.14 3.48
C TYR A 372 -33.42 -21.86 4.58
N GLN A 373 -33.93 -22.99 5.08
CA GLN A 373 -33.24 -23.82 6.08
C GLN A 373 -31.90 -24.37 5.56
N GLU A 374 -31.84 -24.80 4.30
CA GLU A 374 -30.59 -25.28 3.71
C GLU A 374 -29.56 -24.15 3.56
N ASN A 375 -30.00 -22.94 3.18
CA ASN A 375 -29.14 -21.76 3.07
C ASN A 375 -28.61 -21.29 4.44
N GLU A 376 -29.46 -21.27 5.47
CA GLU A 376 -29.05 -20.99 6.86
C GLU A 376 -28.00 -21.99 7.33
N MET A 377 -28.23 -23.29 7.12
CA MET A 377 -27.26 -24.34 7.45
C MET A 377 -25.97 -24.26 6.63
N LYS A 378 -26.03 -23.85 5.35
CA LYS A 378 -24.82 -23.56 4.54
C LYS A 378 -24.05 -22.37 5.09
N LEU A 379 -24.73 -21.30 5.51
CA LEU A 379 -24.10 -20.11 6.07
C LEU A 379 -23.43 -20.41 7.42
N HIS A 380 -24.11 -21.11 8.33
CA HIS A 380 -23.53 -21.56 9.60
C HIS A 380 -22.29 -22.44 9.39
N ARG A 381 -22.34 -23.38 8.43
CA ARG A 381 -21.15 -24.22 8.10
C ARG A 381 -19.98 -23.37 7.63
N LYS A 382 -20.21 -22.41 6.71
CA LYS A 382 -19.16 -21.49 6.22
C LYS A 382 -18.57 -20.66 7.36
N LEU A 383 -19.41 -20.01 8.17
CA LEU A 383 -18.98 -19.23 9.34
C LEU A 383 -18.14 -20.05 10.32
N THR A 384 -18.53 -21.31 10.58
CA THR A 384 -17.76 -22.19 11.48
C THR A 384 -16.42 -22.64 10.88
N VAL A 385 -16.26 -22.65 9.55
CA VAL A 385 -14.96 -22.92 8.91
C VAL A 385 -14.09 -21.66 8.96
N GLU A 386 -14.64 -20.51 8.59
CA GLU A 386 -13.94 -19.21 8.61
C GLU A 386 -13.43 -18.87 10.03
N GLU A 387 -14.23 -19.12 11.08
CA GLU A 387 -13.80 -18.88 12.46
C GLU A 387 -12.64 -19.80 12.89
N ARG A 388 -12.65 -21.08 12.46
CA ARG A 388 -11.50 -21.99 12.71
C ARG A 388 -10.25 -21.54 11.97
N GLU A 389 -10.38 -21.07 10.73
CA GLU A 389 -9.26 -20.50 9.99
C GLU A 389 -8.73 -19.21 10.63
N ARG A 390 -9.63 -18.36 11.15
CA ARG A 390 -9.28 -17.14 11.88
C ARG A 390 -8.44 -17.50 13.12
N LEU A 391 -8.92 -18.43 13.93
CA LEU A 391 -8.20 -18.93 15.12
C LEU A 391 -6.84 -19.57 14.76
N GLN A 392 -6.76 -20.34 13.67
CA GLN A 392 -5.48 -20.92 13.23
C GLN A 392 -4.48 -19.86 12.74
N LYS A 393 -4.96 -18.76 12.15
CA LYS A 393 -4.12 -17.62 11.75
C LYS A 393 -3.68 -16.83 12.99
N GLU A 394 -4.57 -16.62 13.95
CA GLU A 394 -4.30 -15.97 15.24
C GLU A 394 -3.25 -16.74 16.07
N GLU A 395 -3.35 -18.06 16.16
CA GLU A 395 -2.35 -18.92 16.82
C GLU A 395 -0.96 -18.82 16.15
N LYS A 396 -0.91 -18.73 14.82
CA LYS A 396 0.34 -18.55 14.06
C LYS A 396 0.94 -17.16 14.29
N LEU A 397 0.12 -16.12 14.40
CA LEU A 397 0.56 -14.76 14.72
C LEU A 397 1.12 -14.68 16.15
N SER A 398 0.42 -15.24 17.14
CA SER A 398 0.92 -15.32 18.54
C SER A 398 2.32 -15.94 18.62
N LYS A 399 2.58 -17.02 17.88
CA LYS A 399 3.90 -17.68 17.80
C LYS A 399 4.98 -16.86 17.09
N VAL A 400 4.60 -15.86 16.30
CA VAL A 400 5.53 -14.89 15.70
C VAL A 400 5.77 -13.73 16.66
N ASP A 401 4.73 -13.24 17.34
CA ASP A 401 4.81 -12.17 18.32
C ASP A 401 5.66 -12.57 19.55
N GLU A 402 5.56 -13.82 20.00
CA GLU A 402 6.46 -14.41 21.01
C GLU A 402 7.94 -14.35 20.58
N LYS A 403 8.23 -14.69 19.31
CA LYS A 403 9.60 -14.65 18.77
C LYS A 403 10.11 -13.22 18.59
N ILE A 404 9.25 -12.29 18.18
CA ILE A 404 9.57 -10.87 18.08
C ILE A 404 9.87 -10.32 19.49
N SER A 405 9.09 -10.72 20.49
CA SER A 405 9.29 -10.33 21.89
C SER A 405 10.65 -10.83 22.41
N HIS A 406 10.97 -12.12 22.23
CA HIS A 406 12.28 -12.65 22.60
C HIS A 406 13.45 -11.99 21.86
N ALA A 407 13.33 -11.76 20.55
CA ALA A 407 14.35 -11.05 19.79
C ALA A 407 14.53 -9.59 20.27
N ALA A 408 13.46 -8.93 20.70
CA ALA A 408 13.51 -7.59 21.28
C ALA A 408 14.14 -7.59 22.68
N GLU A 409 13.88 -8.60 23.51
CA GLU A 409 14.52 -8.81 24.81
C GLU A 409 16.04 -9.05 24.66
N GLU A 410 16.43 -9.95 23.76
CA GLU A 410 17.84 -10.19 23.43
C GLU A 410 18.53 -8.90 22.97
N LEU A 411 17.94 -8.19 22.01
CA LEU A 411 18.46 -6.92 21.48
C LEU A 411 18.57 -5.85 22.57
N ASN A 412 17.62 -5.81 23.52
CA ASN A 412 17.72 -4.92 24.68
C ASN A 412 18.88 -5.33 25.61
N SER A 413 19.17 -6.62 25.78
CA SER A 413 20.35 -7.10 26.52
C SER A 413 21.68 -6.70 25.86
N TYR A 414 21.76 -6.68 24.53
CA TYR A 414 22.93 -6.21 23.79
C TYR A 414 23.08 -4.68 23.94
N ARG A 415 21.97 -3.92 23.84
CA ARG A 415 21.96 -2.48 24.09
C ARG A 415 22.41 -2.11 25.49
N GLN A 416 22.03 -2.87 26.52
CA GLN A 416 22.47 -2.61 27.88
C GLN A 416 23.98 -2.86 28.03
N ARG A 417 24.49 -4.00 27.55
CA ARG A 417 25.93 -4.30 27.56
C ARG A 417 26.76 -3.26 26.79
N ALA A 418 26.25 -2.73 25.69
CA ALA A 418 26.91 -1.65 24.95
C ALA A 418 27.04 -0.38 25.82
N LYS A 419 25.96 0.04 26.49
CA LYS A 419 25.99 1.18 27.43
C LYS A 419 26.94 0.96 28.60
N ASP A 420 26.93 -0.25 29.19
CA ASP A 420 27.78 -0.57 30.33
C ASP A 420 29.28 -0.41 29.94
N LEU A 421 29.65 -0.85 28.73
CA LEU A 421 30.99 -0.67 28.14
C LEU A 421 31.29 0.79 27.77
N GLU A 422 30.33 1.54 27.22
CA GLU A 422 30.48 2.97 26.96
C GLU A 422 30.76 3.76 28.25
N GLU A 423 30.05 3.46 29.34
CA GLU A 423 30.31 4.05 30.64
C GLU A 423 31.68 3.64 31.22
N GLU A 424 32.12 2.40 31.05
CA GLU A 424 33.47 1.96 31.41
C GLU A 424 34.55 2.74 30.66
N LEU A 425 34.39 2.90 29.34
CA LEU A 425 35.30 3.70 28.52
C LEU A 425 35.30 5.17 28.97
N GLU A 426 34.15 5.79 29.22
CA GLU A 426 34.09 7.14 29.78
C GLU A 426 34.82 7.25 31.13
N ARG A 427 34.66 6.28 32.03
CA ARG A 427 35.37 6.25 33.32
C ARG A 427 36.89 6.18 33.13
N THR A 428 37.39 5.38 32.17
CA THR A 428 38.83 5.34 31.86
C THR A 428 39.34 6.64 31.24
N ILE A 429 38.60 7.24 30.30
CA ILE A 429 38.95 8.52 29.66
C ILE A 429 39.04 9.63 30.71
N ARG A 430 38.05 9.75 31.60
CA ARG A 430 38.07 10.72 32.73
C ARG A 430 39.25 10.48 33.67
N SER A 431 39.61 9.22 33.93
CA SER A 431 40.79 8.85 34.72
C SER A 431 42.10 9.33 34.06
N TYR A 432 42.29 9.07 32.77
CA TYR A 432 43.49 9.53 32.05
C TYR A 432 43.55 11.06 31.94
N GLN A 433 42.43 11.75 31.70
CA GLN A 433 42.36 13.22 31.75
C GLN A 433 42.77 13.77 33.12
N HIS A 434 42.35 13.12 34.21
CA HIS A 434 42.78 13.48 35.56
C HIS A 434 44.28 13.26 35.79
N GLN A 435 44.84 12.16 35.27
CA GLN A 435 46.29 11.90 35.32
C GLN A 435 47.08 12.96 34.54
N ILE A 436 46.69 13.25 33.30
CA ILE A 436 47.32 14.28 32.45
C ILE A 436 47.33 15.63 33.18
N THR A 437 46.17 16.11 33.64
CA THR A 437 46.09 17.39 34.37
C THR A 437 46.84 17.41 35.70
N SER A 438 47.02 16.25 36.36
CA SER A 438 47.88 16.10 37.54
C SER A 438 49.37 16.19 37.19
N HIS A 439 49.79 15.58 36.07
CA HIS A 439 51.17 15.66 35.57
C HIS A 439 51.52 17.06 35.03
N GLU A 440 50.61 17.72 34.31
CA GLU A 440 50.74 19.11 33.86
C GLU A 440 50.96 20.06 35.03
N LYS A 441 50.14 19.96 36.10
CA LYS A 441 50.31 20.75 37.32
C LYS A 441 51.68 20.53 37.96
N LYS A 442 52.09 19.27 38.15
CA LYS A 442 53.43 18.93 38.70
C LYS A 442 54.57 19.48 37.83
N ALA A 443 54.43 19.45 36.50
CA ALA A 443 55.41 20.02 35.58
C ALA A 443 55.49 21.56 35.70
N HIS A 444 54.34 22.24 35.82
CA HIS A 444 54.30 23.67 36.07
C HIS A 444 54.91 24.05 37.44
N ASP A 445 54.59 23.31 38.51
CA ASP A 445 55.14 23.54 39.86
C ASP A 445 56.66 23.32 39.90
N ASN A 446 57.15 22.27 39.24
CA ASN A 446 58.59 22.00 39.07
C ASN A 446 59.28 23.12 38.28
N TRP A 447 58.66 23.60 37.19
CA TRP A 447 59.19 24.71 36.38
C TRP A 447 59.27 26.02 37.20
N LEU A 448 58.23 26.34 37.97
CA LEU A 448 58.22 27.49 38.88
C LEU A 448 59.32 27.38 39.95
N THR A 449 59.53 26.17 40.50
CA THR A 449 60.56 25.88 41.50
C THR A 449 61.97 26.02 40.93
N ALA A 450 62.23 25.44 39.75
CA ALA A 450 63.49 25.60 39.03
C ALA A 450 63.78 27.07 38.73
N ARG A 451 62.77 27.81 38.25
CA ARG A 451 62.90 29.24 37.97
C ARG A 451 63.13 30.08 39.23
N ALA A 452 62.66 29.65 40.41
CA ALA A 452 63.01 30.27 41.68
C ALA A 452 64.47 29.98 42.07
N ALA A 453 64.93 28.74 41.96
CA ALA A 453 66.32 28.36 42.23
C ALA A 453 67.32 29.12 41.32
N GLU A 454 66.99 29.30 40.04
CA GLU A 454 67.79 30.12 39.11
C GLU A 454 67.93 31.58 39.55
N ARG A 455 66.87 32.19 40.11
CA ARG A 455 66.94 33.56 40.64
C ARG A 455 67.87 33.61 41.86
N HIS A 456 67.69 32.73 42.83
CA HIS A 456 68.57 32.64 44.01
C HIS A 456 70.04 32.44 43.62
N LEU A 457 70.32 31.57 42.66
CA LEU A 457 71.66 31.33 42.14
C LEU A 457 72.22 32.55 41.37
N SER A 458 71.38 33.32 40.68
CA SER A 458 71.76 34.61 40.08
C SER A 458 72.13 35.64 41.15
N ASP A 459 71.38 35.71 42.24
CA ASP A 459 71.64 36.65 43.34
C ASP A 459 72.93 36.27 44.10
N ILE A 460 73.14 34.98 44.40
CA ILE A 460 74.41 34.47 44.95
C ILE A 460 75.60 34.78 44.03
N ARG A 461 75.42 34.69 42.70
CA ARG A 461 76.47 35.10 41.74
C ARG A 461 76.79 36.60 41.82
N LYS A 462 75.79 37.47 41.99
CA LYS A 462 76.00 38.92 42.18
C LYS A 462 76.72 39.20 43.51
N GLU A 463 76.31 38.55 44.59
CA GLU A 463 76.98 38.66 45.90
C GLU A 463 78.42 38.16 45.85
N ASN A 464 78.68 37.04 45.17
CA ASN A 464 80.04 36.51 44.99
C ASN A 464 80.92 37.47 44.17
N ALA A 465 80.39 38.03 43.07
CA ALA A 465 81.09 39.05 42.29
C ALA A 465 81.39 40.32 43.10
N HIS A 466 80.43 40.78 43.92
CA HIS A 466 80.60 41.92 44.81
C HIS A 466 81.63 41.65 45.92
N ASN A 467 81.65 40.44 46.49
CA ASN A 467 82.64 40.03 47.49
C ASN A 467 84.04 39.87 46.86
N ARG A 468 84.15 39.39 45.63
CA ARG A 468 85.41 39.39 44.85
C ARG A 468 85.92 40.80 44.60
N GLN A 469 85.04 41.72 44.19
CA GLN A 469 85.41 43.13 44.04
C GLN A 469 85.93 43.71 45.36
N LYS A 470 85.20 43.54 46.47
CA LYS A 470 85.63 43.97 47.81
C LYS A 470 86.98 43.37 48.22
N LEU A 471 87.22 42.09 47.92
CA LEU A 471 88.49 41.43 48.18
C LEU A 471 89.63 42.14 47.42
N THR A 472 89.48 42.37 46.11
CA THR A 472 90.48 43.09 45.31
C THR A 472 90.67 44.55 45.75
N GLU A 473 89.62 45.22 46.24
CA GLU A 473 89.73 46.55 46.85
C GLU A 473 90.48 46.52 48.19
N THR A 474 90.39 45.44 48.97
CA THR A 474 91.17 45.28 50.21
C THR A 474 92.61 44.84 49.94
N GLU A 475 92.84 43.97 48.96
CA GLU A 475 94.18 43.59 48.49
C GLU A 475 94.93 44.84 48.01
N PHE A 476 94.32 45.66 47.14
CA PHE A 476 94.92 46.92 46.70
C PHE A 476 95.24 47.90 47.85
N LYS A 477 94.42 47.93 48.91
CA LYS A 477 94.70 48.74 50.11
C LYS A 477 95.86 48.16 50.93
N LEU A 478 95.99 46.84 51.04
CA LEU A 478 97.12 46.19 51.70
C LEU A 478 98.41 46.40 50.91
N ASP A 479 98.37 46.24 49.58
CA ASP A 479 99.48 46.51 48.65
C ASP A 479 99.98 47.96 48.71
N LEU A 480 99.10 48.90 49.06
CA LEU A 480 99.43 50.31 49.26
C LEU A 480 100.10 50.54 50.63
N LEU A 481 99.57 49.90 51.68
CA LEU A 481 100.12 49.96 53.05
C LEU A 481 101.46 49.23 53.19
N GLU A 482 101.70 48.16 52.43
CA GLU A 482 102.99 47.46 52.39
C GLU A 482 104.09 48.35 51.76
N LYS A 483 103.71 49.19 50.79
CA LYS A 483 104.64 50.10 50.09
C LYS A 483 104.88 51.41 50.83
N ASP A 484 103.93 51.88 51.64
CA ASP A 484 104.10 53.03 52.55
C ASP A 484 103.28 52.84 53.86
N PRO A 485 103.93 52.45 54.96
CA PRO A 485 103.28 52.23 56.25
C PRO A 485 102.63 53.46 56.91
N TYR A 486 102.80 54.68 56.37
CA TYR A 486 102.31 55.93 56.96
C TYR A 486 101.29 56.69 56.08
N ALA A 487 100.86 56.15 54.95
CA ALA A 487 100.00 56.84 53.97
C ALA A 487 98.52 57.04 54.38
N LEU A 488 98.14 56.81 55.64
CA LEU A 488 96.74 56.71 56.08
C LEU A 488 96.08 58.04 56.49
N ASP A 489 96.76 59.18 56.37
CA ASP A 489 96.36 60.43 57.04
C ASP A 489 96.30 61.69 56.14
N VAL A 490 95.59 61.60 55.00
CA VAL A 490 95.01 62.79 54.31
C VAL A 490 93.61 62.48 53.76
N PRO A 491 92.57 63.30 54.05
CA PRO A 491 91.22 63.06 53.52
C PRO A 491 91.01 63.52 52.06
N VAL A 492 90.14 62.79 51.35
CA VAL A 492 89.22 63.27 50.28
C VAL A 492 89.82 63.70 48.93
N ARG A 493 89.64 62.87 47.88
CA ARG A 493 88.68 63.06 46.76
C ARG A 493 88.73 61.89 45.76
N PRO A 494 87.66 61.65 44.95
CA PRO A 494 87.63 60.54 44.02
C PRO A 494 88.49 60.84 42.79
N PHE A 495 89.42 59.95 42.47
CA PHE A 495 90.15 60.01 41.21
C PHE A 495 89.22 59.62 40.06
N GLY A 496 88.65 60.64 39.41
CA GLY A 496 88.02 60.48 38.10
C GLY A 496 89.08 60.01 37.10
N ARG A 497 88.82 58.89 36.42
CA ARG A 497 89.60 58.47 35.26
C ARG A 497 88.84 58.86 34.00
N GLU A 498 89.23 60.01 33.46
CA GLU A 498 88.77 60.47 32.16
C GLU A 498 89.29 59.57 31.02
N HIS A 499 88.39 59.33 30.06
CA HIS A 499 88.61 59.06 28.64
C HIS A 499 89.65 58.02 28.17
N SER A 500 89.12 56.88 27.72
CA SER A 500 89.71 56.07 26.64
C SER A 500 89.33 56.64 25.26
N PRO A 501 90.21 56.62 24.23
CA PRO A 501 90.00 57.35 22.98
C PRO A 501 89.18 56.55 21.94
N TYR A 502 87.88 56.44 22.15
CA TYR A 502 86.89 56.29 21.07
C TYR A 502 85.68 57.20 21.38
N GLY A 503 85.26 57.99 20.38
CA GLY A 503 84.34 59.12 20.60
C GLY A 503 82.89 58.72 20.95
N PRO A 504 82.16 59.57 21.69
CA PRO A 504 80.78 59.30 22.09
C PRO A 504 79.77 59.64 20.97
N SER A 505 78.62 58.93 20.99
CA SER A 505 77.39 59.36 20.32
C SER A 505 76.19 59.17 21.26
N PRO A 506 75.11 59.97 21.15
CA PRO A 506 74.32 60.37 22.31
C PRO A 506 72.89 59.78 22.37
N MET A 507 72.26 59.96 23.55
CA MET A 507 70.83 59.73 23.88
C MET A 507 70.37 58.24 23.91
N GLY A 508 69.62 57.79 24.92
CA GLY A 508 69.14 58.49 26.12
C GLY A 508 68.46 57.59 27.17
N ARG A 509 68.01 58.21 28.27
CA ARG A 509 67.04 57.70 29.28
C ARG A 509 65.65 57.43 28.64
N PRO A 510 64.63 56.88 29.34
CA PRO A 510 64.55 56.34 30.72
C PRO A 510 64.22 54.81 30.72
N SER A 511 63.65 54.10 31.70
CA SER A 511 63.07 54.41 33.04
C SER A 511 63.08 53.17 33.97
N SER A 512 62.60 53.33 35.21
CA SER A 512 61.90 52.29 35.99
C SER A 512 60.38 52.41 35.80
N GLU A 513 59.62 51.48 36.40
CA GLU A 513 58.18 51.51 36.70
C GLU A 513 57.12 51.19 35.61
N THR A 514 56.43 50.08 35.88
CA THR A 514 54.95 49.94 35.87
C THR A 514 54.20 49.58 34.58
N ARG A 515 53.39 48.53 34.75
CA ARG A 515 52.10 48.18 34.13
C ARG A 515 52.04 47.18 32.96
N ALA A 516 51.09 46.26 33.21
CA ALA A 516 50.44 45.23 32.42
C ALA A 516 50.08 45.55 30.95
N PHE A 517 49.62 44.46 30.29
CA PHE A 517 49.27 44.31 28.88
C PHE A 517 50.52 44.28 27.98
N LEU A 518 50.80 43.20 27.26
CA LEU A 518 49.93 42.57 26.27
C LEU A 518 50.03 41.03 26.24
N SER A 519 49.08 40.40 25.56
CA SER A 519 49.09 38.98 25.15
C SER A 519 50.39 38.58 24.44
N PRO A 520 50.84 37.32 24.50
CA PRO A 520 52.02 36.88 23.77
C PRO A 520 51.81 37.04 22.24
N PRO A 521 52.78 37.60 21.50
CA PRO A 521 52.64 37.86 20.08
C PRO A 521 52.87 36.61 19.23
N THR A 522 52.28 36.62 18.04
CA THR A 522 52.48 35.62 16.98
C THR A 522 53.87 35.73 16.33
N LEU A 523 54.69 34.70 16.50
CA LEU A 523 55.72 34.25 15.56
C LEU A 523 55.48 32.72 15.46
N LEU A 524 54.97 32.15 14.37
CA LEU A 524 55.44 32.18 12.99
C LEU A 524 56.95 31.90 12.83
N GLU A 525 57.38 30.80 13.43
CA GLU A 525 58.54 30.04 12.95
C GLU A 525 58.17 28.55 13.00
N GLY A 526 57.54 28.06 11.93
CA GLY A 526 57.02 26.70 11.86
C GLY A 526 57.65 25.90 10.72
N PRO A 527 58.50 24.91 11.03
CA PRO A 527 58.81 23.82 10.11
C PRO A 527 57.79 22.69 10.28
N LEU A 528 56.97 22.54 9.25
CA LEU A 528 56.60 21.27 8.61
C LEU A 528 56.26 20.05 9.50
N ARG A 529 55.02 19.58 9.32
CA ARG A 529 54.65 18.19 9.58
C ARG A 529 55.62 17.23 8.90
N LEU A 530 56.26 16.37 9.69
CA LEU A 530 56.76 15.08 9.23
C LEU A 530 55.91 13.98 9.85
N SER A 531 54.82 13.66 9.16
CA SER A 531 54.39 12.25 9.08
C SER A 531 55.30 11.57 8.05
N PRO A 532 55.66 10.27 8.21
CA PRO A 532 56.68 9.65 7.36
C PRO A 532 56.32 9.65 5.88
N MET A 533 57.32 9.97 5.05
CA MET A 533 57.34 9.63 3.64
C MET A 533 57.86 8.21 3.44
N LEU A 534 57.33 7.51 2.45
CA LEU A 534 58.10 6.61 1.58
C LEU A 534 57.70 6.86 0.10
N PRO A 535 58.54 6.49 -0.89
CA PRO A 535 58.63 7.17 -2.19
C PRO A 535 57.60 6.66 -3.22
N GLY A 536 57.32 7.32 -4.36
CA GLY A 536 58.23 7.50 -5.50
C GLY A 536 58.65 6.13 -6.07
N GLY A 537 58.32 5.71 -7.29
CA GLY A 537 57.71 6.39 -8.44
C GLY A 537 57.43 5.36 -9.56
N GLY A 538 57.40 5.77 -10.83
CA GLY A 538 57.08 4.88 -11.98
C GLY A 538 57.86 3.56 -11.99
N GLY A 539 57.28 2.42 -12.39
CA GLY A 539 56.56 2.22 -13.64
C GLY A 539 57.43 1.42 -14.63
N GLY A 540 57.12 0.14 -14.79
CA GLY A 540 57.68 -0.82 -15.76
C GLY A 540 56.99 -2.16 -15.52
N ARG A 541 56.23 -2.72 -16.47
CA ARG A 541 56.62 -3.40 -17.74
C ARG A 541 57.27 -4.78 -17.52
N GLY A 542 56.52 -5.81 -17.93
CA GLY A 542 57.02 -7.15 -18.23
C GLY A 542 56.82 -8.16 -17.09
N SER A 543 56.52 -9.44 -17.36
CA SER A 543 56.26 -10.09 -18.64
C SER A 543 55.43 -11.36 -18.47
N ARG A 544 54.77 -11.77 -19.57
CA ARG A 544 54.14 -13.10 -19.74
C ARG A 544 55.05 -14.24 -19.29
N GLY A 545 54.52 -15.19 -18.53
CA GLY A 545 54.97 -16.58 -18.55
C GLY A 545 54.33 -17.36 -19.71
N PRO A 546 54.91 -18.51 -20.11
CA PRO A 546 54.23 -19.49 -20.98
C PRO A 546 54.13 -20.91 -20.37
N GLY A 547 52.94 -21.52 -20.47
CA GLY A 547 52.73 -22.98 -20.35
C GLY A 547 52.70 -23.58 -18.93
N THR A 548 52.23 -24.82 -18.72
CA THR A 548 51.71 -25.83 -19.68
C THR A 548 50.87 -26.91 -18.97
N THR A 549 49.98 -27.61 -19.70
CA THR A 549 49.46 -29.01 -19.48
C THR A 549 48.86 -29.39 -18.09
N VAL A 550 47.61 -29.87 -17.93
CA VAL A 550 46.76 -30.85 -18.66
C VAL A 550 47.32 -32.27 -18.70
N MET A 551 46.65 -33.23 -18.04
CA MET A 551 46.12 -34.49 -18.63
C MET A 551 45.39 -35.40 -17.60
N TYR A 552 44.17 -35.86 -17.97
CA TYR A 552 43.55 -37.21 -17.85
C TYR A 552 43.62 -38.04 -16.53
N GLU A 553 42.80 -39.07 -16.28
CA GLU A 553 41.38 -39.46 -16.52
C GLU A 553 41.21 -40.86 -15.85
N GLY A 554 40.01 -41.30 -15.48
CA GLY A 554 39.79 -42.68 -15.02
C GLY A 554 38.33 -43.01 -14.71
N SER A 555 37.82 -44.13 -15.24
CA SER A 555 36.38 -44.49 -15.25
C SER A 555 36.15 -45.98 -14.88
N ASN A 556 34.94 -46.29 -14.38
CA ASN A 556 34.28 -47.61 -14.37
C ASN A 556 34.91 -48.76 -13.51
N GLU A 557 34.20 -49.82 -13.05
CA GLU A 557 32.76 -50.17 -13.05
C GLU A 557 32.40 -51.35 -12.09
N ARG A 558 31.09 -51.50 -11.79
CA ARG A 558 30.31 -52.75 -11.55
C ARG A 558 30.31 -53.48 -10.18
N GLY A 559 29.10 -53.72 -9.65
CA GLY A 559 28.78 -54.71 -8.60
C GLY A 559 27.31 -54.65 -8.14
N GLU A 560 26.54 -55.74 -8.31
CA GLU A 560 25.11 -55.84 -7.92
C GLU A 560 24.89 -56.84 -6.77
N LEU A 561 23.90 -56.58 -5.90
CA LEU A 561 22.99 -57.58 -5.28
C LEU A 561 21.80 -56.89 -4.55
N SER A 562 20.65 -57.56 -4.50
CA SER A 562 19.33 -57.12 -3.99
C SER A 562 19.13 -57.39 -2.46
N SER A 563 18.05 -57.03 -1.74
CA SER A 563 16.68 -56.55 -2.05
C SER A 563 16.01 -55.81 -0.85
N ASP A 564 14.91 -55.10 -1.13
CA ASP A 564 13.76 -54.73 -0.25
C ASP A 564 13.93 -54.08 1.16
N ARG A 565 13.57 -52.80 1.27
CA ARG A 565 12.32 -52.36 1.96
C ARG A 565 12.03 -50.84 1.84
N LEU A 566 10.85 -50.54 1.30
CA LEU A 566 9.91 -49.45 1.65
C LEU A 566 10.44 -48.01 1.85
N SER A 567 10.01 -47.15 0.92
CA SER A 567 9.46 -45.80 1.16
C SER A 567 10.27 -44.76 1.95
N ASP A 568 10.82 -43.76 1.25
CA ASP A 568 10.25 -42.40 1.30
C ASP A 568 10.58 -41.60 0.03
N ALA A 569 9.74 -40.62 -0.31
CA ALA A 569 9.82 -39.87 -1.56
C ALA A 569 10.08 -38.37 -1.34
N HIS A 570 11.13 -37.88 -2.00
CA HIS A 570 11.22 -36.56 -2.63
C HIS A 570 10.55 -35.35 -1.93
N ARG A 571 11.41 -34.53 -1.30
CA ARG A 571 11.65 -33.12 -1.67
C ARG A 571 10.43 -32.34 -2.21
N PRO A 572 9.84 -31.41 -1.45
CA PRO A 572 8.78 -30.55 -1.96
C PRO A 572 9.33 -29.54 -3.00
N PRO A 573 8.59 -29.25 -4.08
CA PRO A 573 8.84 -28.10 -4.94
C PRO A 573 8.31 -26.82 -4.29
N SER A 574 8.93 -25.69 -4.63
CA SER A 574 8.44 -24.36 -4.27
C SER A 574 7.16 -24.03 -5.04
N ASP A 575 6.13 -23.53 -4.37
CA ASP A 575 4.97 -22.91 -5.03
C ASP A 575 4.78 -21.47 -4.54
N THR A 576 4.95 -20.54 -5.47
CA THR A 576 4.69 -19.11 -5.26
C THR A 576 3.30 -18.78 -5.79
N GLY A 577 2.39 -18.49 -4.87
CA GLY A 577 1.50 -17.33 -4.94
C GLY A 577 0.56 -17.18 -6.15
N SER A 578 -0.72 -17.48 -5.93
CA SER A 578 -1.82 -16.74 -6.55
C SER A 578 -3.02 -16.64 -5.60
N LEU A 579 -3.33 -15.41 -5.17
CA LEU A 579 -4.48 -15.11 -4.33
C LEU A 579 -5.62 -14.54 -5.19
N SER A 580 -6.74 -15.24 -5.23
CA SER A 580 -8.02 -14.72 -5.71
C SER A 580 -9.12 -15.19 -4.75
N PRO A 581 -10.06 -14.33 -4.32
CA PRO A 581 -11.16 -14.74 -3.44
C PRO A 581 -12.05 -15.85 -4.07
N PRO A 582 -12.69 -16.72 -3.28
CA PRO A 582 -13.23 -17.98 -3.81
C PRO A 582 -14.54 -17.87 -4.61
N TRP A 583 -15.20 -16.71 -4.63
CA TRP A 583 -16.58 -16.59 -5.09
C TRP A 583 -16.77 -16.33 -6.59
N ASP A 584 -15.68 -16.19 -7.38
CA ASP A 584 -15.74 -15.88 -8.82
C ASP A 584 -15.30 -17.05 -9.74
N ARG A 585 -15.37 -18.30 -9.26
CA ARG A 585 -14.98 -19.51 -10.03
C ARG A 585 -16.12 -20.44 -10.44
N GLU A 586 -17.38 -20.14 -10.13
CA GLU A 586 -18.53 -21.02 -10.42
C GLU A 586 -19.36 -20.63 -11.67
N ARG A 587 -18.72 -20.19 -12.78
CA ARG A 587 -19.34 -20.24 -14.12
C ARG A 587 -18.35 -20.69 -15.20
N ARG A 588 -18.69 -21.82 -15.83
CA ARG A 588 -17.95 -22.58 -16.87
C ARG A 588 -16.78 -23.43 -16.35
N ILE A 589 -17.06 -24.72 -16.13
CA ILE A 589 -16.62 -25.82 -17.00
C ILE A 589 -17.66 -26.94 -16.85
N VAL A 590 -18.33 -27.30 -17.95
CA VAL A 590 -19.07 -28.57 -18.08
C VAL A 590 -18.37 -29.31 -19.21
N LEU A 591 -17.78 -30.48 -18.93
CA LEU A 591 -17.32 -31.40 -19.97
C LEU A 591 -18.50 -32.28 -20.41
N PRO A 592 -18.83 -32.37 -21.70
CA PRO A 592 -19.65 -33.44 -22.23
C PRO A 592 -18.81 -34.71 -22.49
N LEU A 593 -19.39 -35.89 -22.23
CA LEU A 593 -18.81 -37.18 -22.62
C LEU A 593 -19.17 -37.53 -24.10
N PRO A 594 -18.42 -38.43 -24.76
CA PRO A 594 -18.22 -38.37 -26.21
C PRO A 594 -19.20 -39.19 -27.08
N GLY A 595 -19.41 -38.74 -28.32
CA GLY A 595 -20.11 -39.46 -29.41
C GLY A 595 -20.12 -38.68 -30.73
N GLU A 596 -19.64 -39.30 -31.81
CA GLU A 596 -19.46 -38.81 -33.20
C GLU A 596 -20.78 -38.64 -34.03
N PRO A 597 -20.76 -38.19 -35.32
CA PRO A 597 -19.75 -37.43 -36.09
C PRO A 597 -20.28 -36.19 -36.86
N TYR A 598 -19.33 -35.41 -37.41
CA TYR A 598 -19.39 -34.36 -38.43
C TYR A 598 -20.63 -34.18 -39.34
N THR A 599 -21.03 -32.91 -39.53
CA THR A 599 -21.28 -32.29 -40.86
C THR A 599 -21.05 -30.77 -40.79
N ASP A 600 -21.05 -30.10 -41.96
CA ASP A 600 -20.18 -28.94 -42.24
C ASP A 600 -20.80 -27.53 -42.03
N SER A 601 -19.91 -26.57 -41.78
CA SER A 601 -19.96 -25.11 -41.89
C SER A 601 -21.25 -24.37 -42.31
N VAL A 602 -21.86 -23.61 -41.37
CA VAL A 602 -22.43 -22.25 -41.61
C VAL A 602 -22.26 -21.38 -40.34
N VAL A 603 -21.94 -20.10 -40.52
CA VAL A 603 -21.73 -19.07 -39.49
C VAL A 603 -23.01 -18.73 -38.70
N PRO A 604 -22.99 -18.69 -37.33
CA PRO A 604 -24.07 -18.10 -36.53
C PRO A 604 -23.97 -16.56 -36.45
N PRO A 605 -25.09 -15.81 -36.51
CA PRO A 605 -25.10 -14.35 -36.44
C PRO A 605 -24.89 -13.79 -35.03
N PRO A 606 -24.54 -12.50 -34.88
CA PRO A 606 -24.39 -11.86 -33.57
C PRO A 606 -25.71 -11.79 -32.79
N PRO A 607 -25.68 -11.80 -31.44
CA PRO A 607 -26.88 -11.72 -30.62
C PRO A 607 -27.62 -10.39 -30.84
N PRO A 608 -28.96 -10.38 -30.84
CA PRO A 608 -29.74 -9.20 -31.21
C PRO A 608 -29.57 -8.08 -30.17
N ARG A 609 -29.26 -6.87 -30.66
CA ARG A 609 -29.41 -5.63 -29.88
C ARG A 609 -30.85 -5.55 -29.37
N ARG A 610 -31.03 -5.28 -28.08
CA ARG A 610 -32.35 -4.92 -27.54
C ARG A 610 -32.85 -3.67 -28.27
N GLN A 611 -34.09 -3.69 -28.73
CA GLN A 611 -34.73 -2.52 -29.32
C GLN A 611 -35.30 -1.66 -28.20
N ASP A 612 -34.81 -0.44 -28.07
CA ASP A 612 -35.53 0.62 -27.37
C ASP A 612 -36.74 1.03 -28.21
N ARG A 613 -37.95 0.82 -27.67
CA ARG A 613 -39.12 1.59 -28.09
C ARG A 613 -40.22 1.69 -27.03
N PHE A 614 -40.08 2.71 -26.18
CA PHE A 614 -41.09 3.73 -25.85
C PHE A 614 -42.60 3.42 -26.04
N LEU A 615 -43.36 3.74 -24.96
CA LEU A 615 -44.80 4.06 -24.85
C LEU A 615 -45.80 2.88 -24.62
N PRO A 616 -46.93 3.11 -23.92
CA PRO A 616 -47.00 3.58 -22.52
C PRO A 616 -47.98 2.74 -21.65
N ASN A 617 -47.90 2.89 -20.32
CA ASN A 617 -48.82 2.22 -19.37
C ASN A 617 -50.25 2.82 -19.36
N PRO A 618 -51.30 1.99 -19.16
CA PRO A 618 -52.55 2.38 -18.51
C PRO A 618 -52.52 2.11 -16.98
N PRO A 619 -53.35 2.77 -16.15
CA PRO A 619 -53.15 2.83 -14.70
C PRO A 619 -54.03 1.90 -13.82
N ASN A 620 -53.52 1.66 -12.60
CA ASN A 620 -54.22 1.38 -11.32
C ASN A 620 -55.22 0.22 -11.17
N SER A 621 -54.82 -0.76 -10.36
CA SER A 621 -55.60 -1.45 -9.30
C SER A 621 -54.64 -2.44 -8.59
N GLY A 622 -54.44 -2.51 -7.27
CA GLY A 622 -55.12 -1.88 -6.15
C GLY A 622 -55.74 -2.92 -5.20
N ARG A 623 -55.00 -3.42 -4.19
CA ARG A 623 -55.47 -3.77 -2.81
C ARG A 623 -54.49 -4.64 -2.00
N LEU A 624 -54.24 -4.19 -0.75
CA LEU A 624 -54.18 -4.96 0.53
C LEU A 624 -53.17 -6.12 0.68
N SER A 625 -52.64 -6.47 1.85
CA SER A 625 -52.37 -5.86 3.18
C SER A 625 -51.92 -7.04 4.07
N GLY A 626 -50.93 -6.84 4.93
CA GLY A 626 -50.54 -7.81 5.97
C GLY A 626 -49.98 -7.07 7.19
N PRO A 627 -50.35 -7.42 8.43
CA PRO A 627 -50.00 -6.62 9.61
C PRO A 627 -48.56 -6.87 10.09
N ALA A 628 -47.90 -5.81 10.57
CA ALA A 628 -46.63 -5.90 11.28
C ALA A 628 -46.87 -5.94 12.80
N GLU A 629 -46.24 -6.89 13.50
CA GLU A 629 -46.26 -6.95 14.96
C GLU A 629 -45.27 -5.93 15.56
N LEU A 630 -45.76 -5.12 16.50
CA LEU A 630 -44.96 -4.14 17.23
C LEU A 630 -44.21 -4.83 18.38
N ARG A 631 -42.88 -4.98 18.29
CA ARG A 631 -42.03 -5.23 19.47
C ARG A 631 -41.68 -3.92 20.17
N THR A 632 -42.20 -3.77 21.38
CA THR A 632 -41.81 -2.72 22.33
C THR A 632 -40.33 -2.85 22.73
N TYR A 633 -39.54 -1.81 22.50
CA TYR A 633 -38.21 -1.66 23.11
C TYR A 633 -38.38 -1.27 24.57
N ASN A 634 -37.83 -2.08 25.49
CA ASN A 634 -37.77 -1.73 26.91
C ASN A 634 -36.48 -0.93 27.16
N MET A 635 -36.64 0.36 27.45
CA MET A 635 -35.52 1.29 27.64
C MET A 635 -35.07 1.22 29.10
N GLN A 636 -33.92 0.60 29.38
CA GLN A 636 -33.41 0.47 30.75
C GLN A 636 -32.28 1.47 31.01
N SER A 637 -32.66 2.60 31.59
CA SER A 637 -31.72 3.61 32.11
C SER A 637 -31.25 3.25 33.52
N PHE A 638 -29.94 3.32 33.75
CA PHE A 638 -29.37 3.38 35.09
C PHE A 638 -28.13 4.29 35.12
N ASP A 639 -28.37 5.57 35.42
CA ASP A 639 -27.42 6.37 36.17
C ASP A 639 -27.68 6.13 37.67
N LYS A 640 -26.62 5.83 38.44
CA LYS A 640 -26.22 6.66 39.59
C LYS A 640 -24.88 6.21 40.22
N PRO A 641 -24.17 7.12 40.92
CA PRO A 641 -22.80 6.90 41.40
C PRO A 641 -22.75 6.51 42.89
N GLY A 642 -21.55 6.12 43.35
CA GLY A 642 -21.17 6.11 44.77
C GLY A 642 -20.57 4.78 45.24
N GLY A 643 -19.24 4.75 45.39
CA GLY A 643 -18.46 3.60 45.83
C GLY A 643 -16.98 3.81 45.56
#